data_AF-A0A848DH09-F1
#
_entry.id   AF-A0A848DH09-F1
#
_cell.length_a   1.000
_cell.length_b   1.000
_cell.length_c   1.000
_cell.angle_alpha   90.00
_cell.angle_beta   90.00
_cell.angle_gamma   90.00
#
_symmetry.space_group_name_H-M   'P 1'
#
loop_
_entity.id
_entity.type
_entity.pdbx_description
1 polymer ?
#
loop_
_entity_poly.entity_id
_entity_poly.type
_entity_poly.pdbx_seq_one_letter_code
_entity_poly.pdbx_strand_id
1 'polypeptide(L)'
;MGLAMRVIAALGAGPRWVAARPRPRWVPPGLATGTVLLTVASVLVAVGAVSGSPAQAGQRPAAQRGPLQPCAPDWVTAWQTSPQAAADASTASTVAGRTLRMIVHPQVTGSEIRVRLSNRYGAVPLLVGAVSAAHASVGAAVVDGTVRPVSFGGLPVVAVPPGAELLSDPIPFVAQAGQPIAVSMFLPAAPDRVATHPVALQTSYVSEAGDFADAVDGTAFRTPIRSWLVLSGVDVLVPRPVNAVVLVGDSITDGVGSDPDRDDRWSDALSGRLAPTGGGATMSVLNAGISRNQLLSDRPDLGGDSPGTRFVHDVAAVAGVTDVVLHIGTNDIAAGRGAGEIIPGLVRFADQARAAGLRVFLTTITPSGTGAHGTPQAVAVRDAVNGWVRTQGPAHADGVFDFAAAVAEPAHPARLRPDYDSGDGLHLSALGYRALAGAVQADRLTGSPCLDEAKEARVAVSGARRPPPDGGPGGDTSEQPATGSFRRVPGGSDRERPVGRGKAVIGMEIAREIEVFLAVAEELHFGRAAARLHLTPSRVSQAIRALERRIGAPLFERTSRSVRLTPLGRTLFEEVRPAFQRLEEALRRAKRAAGREPQGVLKVCFANSLREEVTAALVHGFTEVYPRVPLVRYAYPSVQHRQWCDQERDDVFVSWFPDEPDSLDLPRVEVGPVIMREPRSVMVGVDHPLAGHDVVDIEELADHDVLYPPPVTQRFADAWTPPVTPAGRAIRRVQRMTDSYMEEAVTIVVHEHIAHVTITRLPPALLRPDLVLVPLTGLPPFWLASLWSVSAQNIWIREFAELAAHTGLHAG
;
A
#
# COMPACT_ATOMS: atom_id res chain seq x y z
N MET A 1 30.76 -46.13 45.87
CA MET A 1 30.47 -45.36 44.63
C MET A 1 30.99 -43.95 44.88
N GLY A 2 31.97 -43.49 44.09
CA GLY A 2 32.73 -42.27 44.38
C GLY A 2 32.35 -41.10 43.46
N LEU A 3 32.88 -39.88 43.68
CA LEU A 3 33.61 -39.42 44.87
C LEU A 3 33.45 -37.89 44.97
N ALA A 4 33.37 -37.35 46.17
CA ALA A 4 33.41 -35.91 46.39
C ALA A 4 34.81 -35.47 46.81
N MET A 5 35.33 -34.36 46.26
CA MET A 5 36.31 -33.52 46.97
C MET A 5 36.41 -32.09 46.41
N ARG A 6 36.50 -31.13 47.34
CA ARG A 6 37.10 -29.80 47.16
C ARG A 6 38.58 -29.89 47.58
N VAL A 7 39.41 -28.85 47.35
CA VAL A 7 40.30 -28.19 48.35
C VAL A 7 41.32 -27.20 47.70
N ILE A 8 41.22 -25.90 48.05
CA ILE A 8 42.28 -24.90 48.47
C ILE A 8 43.42 -24.57 47.46
N ALA A 9 44.04 -23.36 47.37
CA ALA A 9 44.14 -22.16 48.23
C ALA A 9 43.94 -20.83 47.43
N ALA A 10 43.43 -19.72 48.00
CA ALA A 10 44.13 -18.65 48.77
C ALA A 10 45.12 -17.79 47.94
N LEU A 11 45.22 -16.46 48.08
CA LEU A 11 44.68 -15.48 49.05
C LEU A 11 43.47 -14.70 48.43
N GLY A 12 42.86 -13.60 48.93
CA GLY A 12 43.03 -12.72 50.11
C GLY A 12 43.38 -11.27 49.68
N ALA A 13 42.82 -10.17 50.23
CA ALA A 13 41.89 -9.96 51.37
C ALA A 13 40.97 -8.72 51.18
N GLY A 14 40.38 -8.15 52.26
CA GLY A 14 39.44 -7.01 52.27
C GLY A 14 39.99 -5.74 52.97
N PRO A 15 39.19 -4.88 53.67
CA PRO A 15 37.77 -5.00 54.12
C PRO A 15 36.87 -3.78 53.67
N ARG A 16 35.61 -3.50 54.07
CA ARG A 16 34.88 -3.56 55.38
C ARG A 16 33.33 -3.57 55.22
N TRP A 17 32.63 -4.31 56.12
CA TRP A 17 31.37 -4.05 56.89
C TRP A 17 30.18 -3.22 56.28
N VAL A 18 28.87 -3.45 56.55
CA VAL A 18 28.15 -4.24 57.60
C VAL A 18 26.73 -4.73 57.15
N ALA A 19 26.11 -5.61 57.96
CA ALA A 19 24.74 -6.20 57.98
C ALA A 19 23.49 -5.27 57.78
N ALA A 20 22.21 -5.69 57.66
CA ALA A 20 21.51 -6.96 57.30
C ALA A 20 19.96 -6.73 57.16
N ARG A 21 19.15 -7.76 56.79
CA ARG A 21 17.65 -7.72 56.69
C ARG A 21 16.93 -8.01 58.02
N PRO A 22 15.66 -7.57 58.20
CA PRO A 22 14.57 -8.56 58.43
C PRO A 22 13.16 -8.20 57.87
N ARG A 23 12.17 -9.05 58.17
CA ARG A 23 10.68 -9.00 58.01
C ARG A 23 10.07 -9.75 59.23
N PRO A 24 8.74 -9.80 59.52
CA PRO A 24 7.65 -8.80 59.46
C PRO A 24 6.65 -8.85 60.69
N ARG A 25 5.52 -8.09 60.63
CA ARG A 25 4.18 -8.26 61.30
C ARG A 25 3.84 -7.61 62.68
N TRP A 26 2.51 -7.43 62.86
CA TRP A 26 1.64 -7.12 64.02
C TRP A 26 1.14 -5.66 64.26
N VAL A 27 -0.07 -5.58 64.85
CA VAL A 27 -1.22 -4.61 64.73
C VAL A 27 -2.22 -4.97 65.88
N PRO A 28 -3.21 -4.17 66.40
CA PRO A 28 -3.83 -2.85 66.07
C PRO A 28 -3.68 -1.85 67.28
N PRO A 29 -4.64 -1.01 67.79
CA PRO A 29 -5.92 -0.40 67.30
C PRO A 29 -6.14 1.12 67.61
N GLY A 30 -7.29 1.71 67.19
CA GLY A 30 -7.97 2.81 67.91
C GLY A 30 -8.61 3.98 67.10
N LEU A 31 -9.94 3.92 66.86
CA LEU A 31 -11.01 4.98 66.92
C LEU A 31 -10.73 6.47 66.52
N ALA A 32 -11.63 7.24 65.87
CA ALA A 32 -13.03 7.03 65.47
C ALA A 32 -13.53 7.96 64.30
N THR A 33 -14.58 7.49 63.60
CA THR A 33 -15.72 8.23 62.96
C THR A 33 -15.56 9.59 62.23
N GLY A 34 -16.02 9.66 60.97
CA GLY A 34 -16.36 10.92 60.26
C GLY A 34 -16.95 10.68 58.86
N THR A 35 -18.27 10.84 58.68
CA THR A 35 -19.03 10.37 57.49
C THR A 35 -19.12 11.39 56.35
N VAL A 36 -18.94 10.95 55.09
CA VAL A 36 -19.52 11.56 53.88
C VAL A 36 -20.02 10.45 52.95
N LEU A 37 -21.23 10.60 52.38
CA LEU A 37 -21.77 9.70 51.37
C LEU A 37 -21.36 10.13 49.96
N LEU A 38 -21.20 9.16 49.05
CA LEU A 38 -21.40 9.40 47.61
C LEU A 38 -22.22 8.25 47.02
N THR A 39 -23.34 8.60 46.38
CA THR A 39 -24.39 7.66 45.98
C THR A 39 -24.12 7.08 44.58
N VAL A 40 -24.18 5.76 44.44
CA VAL A 40 -24.27 5.13 43.11
C VAL A 40 -25.71 5.27 42.62
N ALA A 41 -25.93 6.17 41.65
CA ALA A 41 -27.23 6.39 41.03
C ALA A 41 -27.26 5.75 39.63
N SER A 42 -27.88 4.57 39.51
CA SER A 42 -28.15 3.93 38.23
C SER A 42 -29.16 4.73 37.42
N VAL A 43 -28.81 5.15 36.21
CA VAL A 43 -29.77 5.77 35.26
C VAL A 43 -30.04 4.78 34.14
N LEU A 44 -31.30 4.34 34.02
CA LEU A 44 -31.76 3.57 32.87
C LEU A 44 -31.79 4.48 31.65
N VAL A 45 -31.20 4.04 30.54
CA VAL A 45 -31.64 4.50 29.21
C VAL A 45 -32.82 3.62 28.82
N ALA A 46 -34.01 4.22 28.71
CA ALA A 46 -35.23 3.48 28.40
C ALA A 46 -35.17 2.95 26.95
N VAL A 47 -35.46 1.65 26.78
CA VAL A 47 -35.66 1.06 25.45
C VAL A 47 -36.99 1.57 24.90
N GLY A 48 -36.92 2.61 24.05
CA GLY A 48 -38.07 3.10 23.30
C GLY A 48 -38.50 2.06 22.26
N ALA A 49 -39.50 1.25 22.60
CA ALA A 49 -40.07 0.26 21.70
C ALA A 49 -40.84 0.94 20.56
N VAL A 50 -40.14 1.29 19.48
CA VAL A 50 -40.78 1.69 18.22
C VAL A 50 -41.36 0.44 17.57
N SER A 51 -42.68 0.29 17.64
CA SER A 51 -43.46 -0.77 16.98
C SER A 51 -43.44 -0.61 15.46
N GLY A 52 -42.29 -0.86 14.84
CA GLY A 52 -42.16 -0.87 13.39
C GLY A 52 -42.94 -2.04 12.79
N SER A 53 -44.04 -1.73 12.10
CA SER A 53 -44.75 -2.69 11.25
C SER A 53 -43.78 -3.34 10.25
N PRO A 54 -43.97 -4.61 9.87
CA PRO A 54 -43.07 -5.30 8.96
C PRO A 54 -43.01 -4.57 7.61
N ALA A 55 -41.86 -3.98 7.31
CA ALA A 55 -41.59 -3.40 6.00
C ALA A 55 -41.66 -4.53 4.96
N GLN A 56 -42.61 -4.43 4.03
CA GLN A 56 -42.71 -5.36 2.91
C GLN A 56 -41.40 -5.36 2.12
N ALA A 57 -41.04 -6.50 1.54
CA ALA A 57 -39.82 -6.68 0.75
C ALA A 57 -39.90 -5.94 -0.59
N GLY A 58 -39.81 -4.61 -0.54
CA GLY A 58 -39.66 -3.75 -1.71
C GLY A 58 -38.34 -4.08 -2.42
N GLN A 59 -38.44 -4.52 -3.67
CA GLN A 59 -37.28 -4.72 -4.52
C GLN A 59 -36.48 -3.42 -4.58
N ARG A 60 -35.21 -3.45 -4.11
CA ARG A 60 -34.30 -2.32 -4.33
C ARG A 60 -34.14 -2.14 -5.84
N PRO A 61 -34.13 -0.90 -6.37
CA PRO A 61 -33.78 -0.65 -7.76
C PRO A 61 -32.43 -1.28 -8.07
N ALA A 62 -32.29 -1.88 -9.26
CA ALA A 62 -30.99 -2.33 -9.74
C ALA A 62 -30.01 -1.15 -9.71
N ALA A 63 -28.77 -1.39 -9.24
CA ALA A 63 -27.76 -0.35 -9.22
C ALA A 63 -27.57 0.20 -10.64
N GLN A 64 -27.75 1.52 -10.80
CA GLN A 64 -27.53 2.16 -12.08
C GLN A 64 -26.06 1.97 -12.45
N ARG A 65 -25.80 1.20 -13.52
CA ARG A 65 -24.47 1.08 -14.11
C ARG A 65 -23.97 2.50 -14.40
N GLY A 66 -22.73 2.80 -13.99
CA GLY A 66 -22.06 4.05 -14.38
C GLY A 66 -21.93 4.16 -15.90
N PRO A 67 -21.52 5.34 -16.43
CA PRO A 67 -21.23 5.47 -17.85
C PRO A 67 -20.24 4.38 -18.27
N LEU A 68 -20.58 3.65 -19.34
CA LEU A 68 -19.79 2.51 -19.80
C LEU A 68 -18.34 2.92 -20.06
N GLN A 69 -17.41 2.27 -19.36
CA GLN A 69 -15.98 2.38 -19.65
C GLN A 69 -15.77 1.98 -21.12
N PRO A 70 -15.07 2.79 -21.94
CA PRO A 70 -14.90 2.48 -23.35
C PRO A 70 -14.14 1.16 -23.51
N CYS A 71 -14.58 0.31 -24.44
CA CYS A 71 -13.96 -0.99 -24.72
C CYS A 71 -12.63 -0.86 -25.48
N ALA A 72 -11.68 -0.14 -24.88
CA ALA A 72 -10.30 0.04 -25.31
C ALA A 72 -9.39 -1.02 -24.66
N PRO A 73 -8.11 -1.14 -25.07
CA PRO A 73 -7.16 -1.98 -24.36
C PRO A 73 -6.95 -1.54 -22.92
N ASP A 74 -6.87 -2.50 -21.99
CA ASP A 74 -6.71 -2.26 -20.55
C ASP A 74 -5.86 -3.36 -19.90
N TRP A 75 -5.35 -3.12 -18.69
CA TRP A 75 -4.51 -4.06 -17.96
C TRP A 75 -5.35 -4.93 -17.00
N VAL A 76 -5.16 -6.25 -17.10
CA VAL A 76 -5.72 -7.23 -16.16
C VAL A 76 -4.61 -8.12 -15.62
N THR A 77 -4.64 -8.45 -14.33
CA THR A 77 -3.72 -9.45 -13.79
C THR A 77 -4.12 -10.82 -14.37
N ALA A 78 -3.21 -11.46 -15.12
CA ALA A 78 -3.47 -12.73 -15.79
C ALA A 78 -2.95 -13.93 -15.00
N TRP A 79 -1.98 -13.72 -14.10
CA TRP A 79 -1.52 -14.71 -13.13
C TRP A 79 -1.09 -13.97 -11.86
N GLN A 80 -1.31 -14.58 -10.70
CA GLN A 80 -0.74 -14.12 -9.44
C GLN A 80 -0.53 -15.27 -8.47
N THR A 81 0.19 -15.00 -7.39
CA THR A 81 0.29 -15.87 -6.22
C THR A 81 0.41 -15.03 -4.95
N SER A 82 -0.08 -15.54 -3.82
CA SER A 82 0.04 -14.88 -2.52
C SER A 82 1.43 -15.15 -1.90
N PRO A 83 2.31 -14.14 -1.80
CA PRO A 83 3.62 -14.32 -1.20
C PRO A 83 3.51 -14.49 0.32
N GLN A 84 4.47 -15.21 0.89
CA GLN A 84 4.70 -15.38 2.32
C GLN A 84 6.16 -15.09 2.65
N ALA A 85 6.45 -14.86 3.93
CA ALA A 85 7.81 -14.84 4.43
C ALA A 85 8.45 -16.23 4.32
N ALA A 86 9.69 -16.33 3.82
CA ALA A 86 10.44 -17.58 3.90
C ALA A 86 10.60 -18.04 5.37
N ALA A 87 10.28 -19.32 5.60
CA ALA A 87 10.30 -19.94 6.92
C ALA A 87 11.73 -20.14 7.48
N ASP A 88 12.74 -20.11 6.61
CA ASP A 88 14.15 -20.18 6.98
C ASP A 88 15.02 -19.18 6.19
N ALA A 89 16.21 -18.89 6.72
CA ALA A 89 17.23 -18.09 6.07
C ALA A 89 18.09 -18.89 5.06
N SER A 90 17.91 -20.21 4.95
CA SER A 90 18.64 -21.04 3.98
C SER A 90 18.15 -20.78 2.55
N THR A 91 16.88 -20.41 2.41
CA THR A 91 16.26 -19.99 1.14
C THR A 91 17.02 -18.79 0.53
N ALA A 92 17.40 -17.80 1.34
CA ALA A 92 18.21 -16.66 0.88
C ALA A 92 19.58 -17.10 0.34
N SER A 93 20.28 -17.97 1.07
CA SER A 93 21.57 -18.55 0.65
C SER A 93 21.46 -19.48 -0.57
N THR A 94 20.26 -20.03 -0.81
CA THR A 94 19.95 -20.85 -1.99
C THR A 94 19.75 -20.00 -3.24
N VAL A 95 19.22 -18.77 -3.12
CA VAL A 95 18.99 -17.89 -4.28
C VAL A 95 20.12 -16.89 -4.56
N ALA A 96 20.97 -16.61 -3.57
CA ALA A 96 22.06 -15.65 -3.67
C ALA A 96 23.05 -15.97 -4.81
N GLY A 97 23.33 -14.97 -5.65
CA GLY A 97 24.28 -15.05 -6.76
C GLY A 97 23.82 -15.94 -7.92
N ARG A 98 22.50 -16.14 -8.08
CA ARG A 98 21.89 -17.08 -9.05
C ARG A 98 20.68 -16.46 -9.74
N THR A 99 20.33 -17.01 -10.89
CA THR A 99 19.08 -16.72 -11.59
C THR A 99 17.97 -17.68 -11.15
N LEU A 100 16.82 -17.10 -10.84
CA LEU A 100 15.55 -17.79 -10.63
C LEU A 100 14.80 -17.82 -11.95
N ARG A 101 14.22 -18.96 -12.34
CA ARG A 101 13.34 -19.11 -13.51
C ARG A 101 11.98 -19.63 -13.06
N MET A 102 11.04 -18.70 -12.91
CA MET A 102 9.68 -18.96 -12.45
C MET A 102 8.80 -19.30 -13.65
N ILE A 103 8.19 -20.49 -13.65
CA ILE A 103 7.22 -20.91 -14.67
C ILE A 103 5.82 -20.56 -14.17
N VAL A 104 5.04 -19.85 -14.99
CA VAL A 104 3.67 -19.42 -14.65
C VAL A 104 2.73 -19.54 -15.85
N HIS A 105 1.44 -19.78 -15.57
CA HIS A 105 0.38 -19.93 -16.58
C HIS A 105 -0.57 -18.72 -16.56
N PRO A 106 -0.51 -17.82 -17.58
CA PRO A 106 -1.49 -16.75 -17.75
C PRO A 106 -2.88 -17.33 -18.00
N GLN A 107 -3.91 -16.74 -17.40
CA GLN A 107 -5.30 -17.20 -17.49
C GLN A 107 -6.09 -16.49 -18.59
N VAL A 108 -5.55 -15.38 -19.12
CA VAL A 108 -6.13 -14.59 -20.23
C VAL A 108 -5.01 -14.16 -21.20
N THR A 109 -5.38 -13.98 -22.47
CA THR A 109 -4.44 -13.64 -23.56
C THR A 109 -4.29 -12.13 -23.73
N GLY A 110 -3.05 -11.62 -23.74
CA GLY A 110 -2.73 -10.20 -23.96
C GLY A 110 -1.56 -9.97 -24.91
N SER A 111 -1.37 -8.73 -25.37
CA SER A 111 -0.33 -8.35 -26.35
C SER A 111 0.98 -7.86 -25.73
N GLU A 112 0.93 -7.42 -24.48
CA GLU A 112 2.05 -6.98 -23.66
C GLU A 112 1.89 -7.54 -22.26
N ILE A 113 2.98 -7.64 -21.49
CA ILE A 113 2.96 -8.07 -20.09
C ILE A 113 3.60 -7.02 -19.17
N ARG A 114 3.33 -7.12 -17.85
CA ARG A 114 4.16 -6.55 -16.79
C ARG A 114 4.35 -7.60 -15.70
N VAL A 115 5.54 -7.69 -15.11
CA VAL A 115 5.82 -8.61 -14.00
C VAL A 115 5.89 -7.86 -12.67
N ARG A 116 5.40 -8.48 -11.60
CA ARG A 116 5.35 -7.92 -10.24
C ARG A 116 6.33 -8.68 -9.35
N LEU A 117 7.33 -7.96 -8.83
CA LEU A 117 8.35 -8.50 -7.93
C LEU A 117 8.06 -8.04 -6.49
N SER A 118 8.23 -8.95 -5.53
CA SER A 118 7.80 -8.79 -4.15
C SER A 118 8.98 -8.81 -3.19
N ASN A 119 9.09 -7.76 -2.37
CA ASN A 119 9.97 -7.70 -1.20
C ASN A 119 9.15 -7.42 0.08
N ARG A 120 7.87 -7.80 0.08
CA ARG A 120 6.87 -7.53 1.13
C ARG A 120 7.28 -7.98 2.55
N TYR A 121 8.23 -8.92 2.66
CA TYR A 121 8.69 -9.47 3.95
C TYR A 121 10.18 -9.20 4.25
N GLY A 122 10.91 -8.54 3.36
CA GLY A 122 12.31 -8.14 3.58
C GLY A 122 12.42 -6.77 4.26
N ALA A 123 13.42 -6.62 5.11
CA ALA A 123 13.74 -5.37 5.83
C ALA A 123 14.86 -4.55 5.15
N VAL A 124 15.53 -5.12 4.13
CA VAL A 124 16.48 -4.38 3.27
C VAL A 124 15.99 -4.39 1.80
N PRO A 125 16.47 -3.48 0.94
CA PRO A 125 16.11 -3.50 -0.47
C PRO A 125 16.56 -4.80 -1.15
N LEU A 126 15.64 -5.47 -1.85
CA LEU A 126 15.90 -6.65 -2.66
C LEU A 126 16.50 -6.20 -3.99
N LEU A 127 17.82 -6.34 -4.14
CA LEU A 127 18.51 -6.08 -5.41
C LEU A 127 18.25 -7.23 -6.40
N VAL A 128 17.68 -6.88 -7.54
CA VAL A 128 17.42 -7.77 -8.68
C VAL A 128 18.26 -7.27 -9.86
N GLY A 129 19.07 -8.17 -10.43
CA GLY A 129 19.86 -7.96 -11.64
C GLY A 129 19.00 -8.10 -12.91
N ALA A 130 19.55 -8.69 -13.97
CA ALA A 130 18.82 -8.86 -15.22
C ALA A 130 17.53 -9.68 -15.01
N VAL A 131 16.45 -9.21 -15.64
CA VAL A 131 15.14 -9.88 -15.67
C VAL A 131 14.73 -10.10 -17.13
N SER A 132 14.12 -11.25 -17.42
CA SER A 132 13.58 -11.58 -18.74
C SER A 132 12.23 -12.30 -18.64
N ALA A 133 11.48 -12.27 -19.74
CA ALA A 133 10.32 -13.13 -19.96
C ALA A 133 10.46 -13.87 -21.30
N ALA A 134 10.09 -15.14 -21.33
CA ALA A 134 10.10 -15.98 -22.52
C ALA A 134 8.92 -16.97 -22.51
N HIS A 135 8.58 -17.56 -23.65
CA HIS A 135 7.69 -18.73 -23.63
C HIS A 135 8.47 -19.94 -23.10
N ALA A 136 7.90 -20.70 -22.17
CA ALA A 136 8.56 -21.88 -21.64
C ALA A 136 8.62 -23.02 -22.67
N SER A 137 9.61 -23.88 -22.54
CA SER A 137 9.80 -25.10 -23.34
C SER A 137 9.87 -26.32 -22.42
N VAL A 138 10.48 -27.41 -22.86
CA VAL A 138 10.64 -28.62 -22.05
C VAL A 138 11.62 -28.38 -20.90
N GLY A 139 11.18 -28.58 -19.66
CA GLY A 139 12.01 -28.42 -18.47
C GLY A 139 12.30 -26.95 -18.17
N ALA A 140 13.57 -26.62 -17.96
CA ALA A 140 14.02 -25.24 -17.70
C ALA A 140 14.35 -24.44 -18.98
N ALA A 141 14.28 -25.08 -20.15
CA ALA A 141 14.52 -24.42 -21.43
C ALA A 141 13.37 -23.47 -21.79
N VAL A 142 13.65 -22.50 -22.66
CA VAL A 142 12.66 -21.56 -23.21
C VAL A 142 12.65 -21.62 -24.73
N VAL A 143 11.60 -21.11 -25.37
CA VAL A 143 11.49 -21.10 -26.83
C VAL A 143 12.42 -20.02 -27.40
N ASP A 144 13.32 -20.41 -28.30
CA ASP A 144 14.28 -19.51 -28.93
C ASP A 144 13.60 -18.32 -29.65
N GLY A 145 14.25 -17.17 -29.67
CA GLY A 145 13.71 -15.91 -30.20
C GLY A 145 12.56 -15.29 -29.38
N THR A 146 12.03 -15.96 -28.35
CA THR A 146 10.93 -15.44 -27.52
C THR A 146 11.37 -14.65 -26.29
N VAL A 147 12.65 -14.75 -25.91
CA VAL A 147 13.22 -14.00 -24.78
C VAL A 147 13.07 -12.49 -25.00
N ARG A 148 12.52 -11.79 -24.01
CA ARG A 148 12.44 -10.32 -23.93
C ARG A 148 13.06 -9.85 -22.63
N PRO A 149 13.90 -8.81 -22.62
CA PRO A 149 14.33 -8.18 -21.38
C PRO A 149 13.14 -7.51 -20.70
N VAL A 150 13.20 -7.45 -19.37
CA VAL A 150 12.24 -6.77 -18.51
C VAL A 150 12.95 -5.60 -17.84
N SER A 151 12.35 -4.42 -17.88
CA SER A 151 12.89 -3.22 -17.24
C SER A 151 11.94 -2.64 -16.19
N PHE A 152 12.48 -1.81 -15.31
CA PHE A 152 11.75 -1.09 -14.28
C PHE A 152 12.16 0.39 -14.34
N GLY A 153 11.27 1.27 -14.83
CA GLY A 153 11.61 2.67 -15.08
C GLY A 153 12.62 2.86 -16.22
N GLY A 154 12.77 1.87 -17.10
CA GLY A 154 13.79 1.80 -18.15
C GLY A 154 15.07 1.03 -17.77
N LEU A 155 15.31 0.76 -16.48
CA LEU A 155 16.53 0.10 -16.02
C LEU A 155 16.45 -1.45 -16.06
N PRO A 156 17.54 -2.15 -16.42
CA PRO A 156 17.64 -3.62 -16.43
C PRO A 156 18.04 -4.23 -15.07
N VAL A 157 18.17 -3.39 -14.03
CA VAL A 157 18.57 -3.74 -12.66
C VAL A 157 17.74 -2.87 -11.73
N VAL A 158 17.23 -3.41 -10.62
CA VAL A 158 16.35 -2.66 -9.71
C VAL A 158 16.47 -3.10 -8.25
N ALA A 159 16.29 -2.15 -7.32
CA ALA A 159 16.15 -2.44 -5.90
C ALA A 159 14.67 -2.34 -5.50
N VAL A 160 14.04 -3.47 -5.18
CA VAL A 160 12.65 -3.48 -4.67
C VAL A 160 12.67 -3.08 -3.19
N PRO A 161 11.98 -2.00 -2.77
CA PRO A 161 12.10 -1.47 -1.40
C PRO A 161 11.66 -2.48 -0.31
N PRO A 162 12.14 -2.32 0.94
CA PRO A 162 11.64 -3.09 2.08
C PRO A 162 10.10 -3.04 2.17
N GLY A 163 9.46 -4.16 2.47
CA GLY A 163 8.01 -4.23 2.66
C GLY A 163 7.15 -3.88 1.42
N ALA A 164 7.75 -3.71 0.24
CA ALA A 164 7.07 -3.24 -0.97
C ALA A 164 6.97 -4.29 -2.07
N GLU A 165 6.18 -3.98 -3.10
CA GLU A 165 6.17 -4.69 -4.38
C GLU A 165 6.38 -3.68 -5.51
N LEU A 166 7.01 -4.13 -6.60
CA LEU A 166 7.31 -3.30 -7.76
C LEU A 166 6.81 -3.96 -9.05
N LEU A 167 6.19 -3.16 -9.92
CA LEU A 167 5.64 -3.60 -11.19
C LEU A 167 6.50 -3.07 -12.34
N SER A 168 6.84 -3.94 -13.29
CA SER A 168 7.71 -3.59 -14.41
C SER A 168 7.10 -2.57 -15.38
N ASP A 169 7.95 -2.10 -16.28
CA ASP A 169 7.50 -1.46 -17.52
C ASP A 169 6.73 -2.47 -18.39
N PRO A 170 5.87 -2.02 -19.33
CA PRO A 170 5.24 -2.90 -20.32
C PRO A 170 6.27 -3.55 -21.25
N ILE A 171 6.21 -4.88 -21.38
CA ILE A 171 7.06 -5.67 -22.29
C ILE A 171 6.21 -6.16 -23.48
N PRO A 172 6.57 -5.84 -24.73
CA PRO A 172 5.95 -6.42 -25.94
C PRO A 172 6.16 -7.94 -26.03
N PHE A 173 5.18 -8.68 -25.49
CA PHE A 173 5.20 -10.13 -25.33
C PHE A 173 3.76 -10.65 -25.35
N VAL A 174 3.45 -11.59 -26.27
CA VAL A 174 2.10 -12.15 -26.42
C VAL A 174 1.91 -13.31 -25.45
N ALA A 175 1.52 -13.01 -24.22
CA ALA A 175 1.09 -14.04 -23.26
C ALA A 175 -0.24 -14.65 -23.74
N GLN A 176 -0.26 -15.97 -23.96
CA GLN A 176 -1.48 -16.71 -24.33
C GLN A 176 -2.04 -17.44 -23.11
N ALA A 177 -3.38 -17.44 -22.98
CA ALA A 177 -4.08 -18.17 -21.92
C ALA A 177 -3.70 -19.67 -21.93
N GLY A 178 -3.28 -20.21 -20.79
CA GLY A 178 -2.85 -21.60 -20.61
C GLY A 178 -1.47 -21.94 -21.19
N GLN A 179 -0.78 -21.04 -21.89
CA GLN A 179 0.58 -21.29 -22.38
C GLN A 179 1.60 -20.86 -21.31
N PRO A 180 2.50 -21.75 -20.83
CA PRO A 180 3.48 -21.38 -19.83
C PRO A 180 4.45 -20.31 -20.33
N ILE A 181 4.70 -19.32 -19.48
CA ILE A 181 5.78 -18.35 -19.65
C ILE A 181 6.82 -18.56 -18.55
N ALA A 182 8.08 -18.33 -18.88
CA ALA A 182 9.20 -18.38 -17.97
C ALA A 182 9.67 -16.94 -17.69
N VAL A 183 9.52 -16.48 -16.45
CA VAL A 183 10.11 -15.22 -15.99
C VAL A 183 11.43 -15.55 -15.31
N SER A 184 12.54 -15.07 -15.87
CA SER A 184 13.88 -15.27 -15.30
C SER A 184 14.35 -14.00 -14.60
N MET A 185 14.97 -14.10 -13.42
CA MET A 185 15.49 -12.96 -12.67
C MET A 185 16.76 -13.31 -11.91
N PHE A 186 17.84 -12.55 -12.10
CA PHE A 186 19.09 -12.70 -11.37
C PHE A 186 19.03 -12.02 -10.00
N LEU A 187 19.45 -12.71 -8.94
CA LEU A 187 19.64 -12.11 -7.62
C LEU A 187 21.13 -12.02 -7.30
N PRO A 188 21.81 -10.88 -7.59
CA PRO A 188 23.26 -10.75 -7.43
C PRO A 188 23.75 -10.86 -5.97
N ALA A 189 22.88 -10.59 -5.00
CA ALA A 189 23.18 -10.65 -3.56
C ALA A 189 22.20 -11.59 -2.83
N ALA A 190 22.55 -11.99 -1.61
CA ALA A 190 21.61 -12.63 -0.71
C ALA A 190 20.63 -11.58 -0.16
N PRO A 191 19.30 -11.72 -0.34
CA PRO A 191 18.34 -10.90 0.37
C PRO A 191 18.31 -11.29 1.86
N ASP A 192 17.89 -10.38 2.74
CA ASP A 192 17.67 -10.71 4.15
C ASP A 192 16.49 -11.70 4.32
N ARG A 193 15.47 -11.57 3.45
CA ARG A 193 14.33 -12.47 3.38
C ARG A 193 13.81 -12.61 1.96
N VAL A 194 13.42 -13.83 1.59
CA VAL A 194 12.78 -14.12 0.30
C VAL A 194 11.26 -14.10 0.49
N ALA A 195 10.56 -13.34 -0.35
CA ALA A 195 9.13 -13.51 -0.55
C ALA A 195 8.91 -14.81 -1.35
N THR A 196 8.20 -15.77 -0.77
CA THR A 196 8.04 -17.14 -1.31
C THR A 196 6.59 -17.58 -1.26
N HIS A 197 6.18 -18.35 -2.25
CA HIS A 197 4.95 -19.12 -2.23
C HIS A 197 5.29 -20.62 -2.29
N PRO A 198 5.23 -21.36 -1.16
CA PRO A 198 5.85 -22.68 -1.03
C PRO A 198 5.02 -23.85 -1.61
N VAL A 199 3.78 -23.62 -2.05
CA VAL A 199 2.88 -24.66 -2.57
C VAL A 199 2.49 -24.35 -4.01
N ALA A 200 3.46 -23.92 -4.82
CA ALA A 200 3.19 -23.58 -6.22
C ALA A 200 2.61 -24.76 -7.01
N LEU A 201 3.02 -25.99 -6.65
CA LEU A 201 2.77 -27.24 -7.40
C LEU A 201 3.20 -27.20 -8.89
N GLN A 202 3.87 -26.12 -9.28
CA GLN A 202 4.51 -25.88 -10.56
C GLN A 202 6.03 -25.97 -10.34
N THR A 203 6.70 -26.79 -11.14
CA THR A 203 8.16 -26.85 -11.15
C THR A 203 8.71 -25.57 -11.78
N SER A 204 9.48 -24.84 -11.00
CA SER A 204 10.31 -23.70 -11.38
C SER A 204 11.77 -24.02 -11.06
N TYR A 205 12.72 -23.15 -11.37
CA TYR A 205 14.14 -23.51 -11.30
C TYR A 205 15.04 -22.43 -10.68
N VAL A 206 16.17 -22.87 -10.13
CA VAL A 206 17.30 -22.06 -9.71
C VAL A 206 18.55 -22.50 -10.48
N SER A 207 19.35 -21.53 -10.94
CA SER A 207 20.60 -21.79 -11.67
C SER A 207 21.78 -22.18 -10.77
N GLU A 208 22.86 -22.63 -11.39
CA GLU A 208 24.20 -22.48 -10.79
C GLU A 208 24.59 -21.00 -10.64
N ALA A 209 25.69 -20.71 -9.95
CA ALA A 209 26.08 -19.32 -9.66
C ALA A 209 26.45 -18.56 -10.94
N GLY A 210 25.87 -17.36 -11.11
CA GLY A 210 25.96 -16.55 -12.32
C GLY A 210 24.60 -15.98 -12.76
N ASP A 211 24.65 -15.05 -13.70
CA ASP A 211 23.45 -14.54 -14.39
C ASP A 211 23.19 -15.38 -15.64
N PHE A 212 21.97 -15.91 -15.73
CA PHE A 212 21.45 -16.74 -16.81
C PHE A 212 20.03 -16.27 -17.22
N ALA A 213 19.68 -15.00 -16.99
CA ALA A 213 18.34 -14.47 -17.24
C ALA A 213 17.88 -14.69 -18.70
N ASP A 214 18.78 -14.56 -19.66
CA ASP A 214 18.54 -14.72 -21.10
C ASP A 214 18.83 -16.14 -21.66
N ALA A 215 19.37 -17.05 -20.83
CA ALA A 215 19.85 -18.35 -21.28
C ALA A 215 18.72 -19.27 -21.81
N VAL A 216 18.83 -19.68 -23.08
CA VAL A 216 17.76 -20.41 -23.80
C VAL A 216 17.66 -21.89 -23.42
N ASP A 217 18.80 -22.60 -23.36
CA ASP A 217 18.83 -24.07 -23.28
C ASP A 217 18.47 -24.68 -21.91
N GLY A 218 18.42 -23.86 -20.85
CA GLY A 218 18.07 -24.31 -19.50
C GLY A 218 19.17 -25.09 -18.76
N THR A 219 20.35 -25.33 -19.33
CA THR A 219 21.38 -26.24 -18.78
C THR A 219 22.02 -25.76 -17.47
N ALA A 220 22.01 -24.44 -17.22
CA ALA A 220 22.43 -23.84 -15.95
C ALA A 220 21.43 -24.10 -14.80
N PHE A 221 20.16 -24.36 -15.12
CA PHE A 221 19.03 -24.44 -14.18
C PHE A 221 18.89 -25.82 -13.53
N ARG A 222 19.94 -26.24 -12.81
CA ARG A 222 20.11 -27.59 -12.28
C ARG A 222 19.28 -27.91 -11.04
N THR A 223 18.70 -26.92 -10.38
CA THR A 223 17.91 -27.11 -9.14
C THR A 223 16.43 -26.82 -9.40
N PRO A 224 15.59 -27.85 -9.63
CA PRO A 224 14.14 -27.67 -9.66
C PRO A 224 13.60 -27.38 -8.25
N ILE A 225 12.63 -26.48 -8.17
CA ILE A 225 11.89 -26.10 -6.97
C ILE A 225 10.38 -26.12 -7.25
N ARG A 226 9.55 -26.27 -6.22
CA ARG A 226 8.07 -26.26 -6.32
C ARG A 226 7.45 -25.10 -5.58
N SER A 227 8.13 -23.97 -5.65
CA SER A 227 7.77 -22.71 -5.01
C SER A 227 7.99 -21.56 -5.99
N TRP A 228 7.13 -20.55 -5.98
CA TRP A 228 7.43 -19.29 -6.64
C TRP A 228 8.19 -18.39 -5.68
N LEU A 229 9.26 -17.75 -6.17
CA LEU A 229 10.17 -16.91 -5.39
C LEU A 229 10.25 -15.53 -6.05
N VAL A 230 10.10 -14.47 -5.24
CA VAL A 230 10.06 -13.05 -5.64
C VAL A 230 8.92 -12.65 -6.57
N LEU A 231 8.59 -13.42 -7.62
CA LEU A 231 7.48 -13.14 -8.52
C LEU A 231 6.13 -13.32 -7.82
N SER A 232 5.33 -12.25 -7.68
CA SER A 232 3.97 -12.29 -7.11
C SER A 232 2.84 -12.11 -8.12
N GLY A 233 3.12 -11.59 -9.33
CA GLY A 233 2.10 -11.43 -10.36
C GLY A 233 2.62 -11.17 -11.77
N VAL A 234 1.74 -11.40 -12.75
CA VAL A 234 1.90 -10.99 -14.15
C VAL A 234 0.59 -10.36 -14.63
N ASP A 235 0.66 -9.08 -15.00
CA ASP A 235 -0.42 -8.39 -15.71
C ASP A 235 -0.24 -8.54 -17.22
N VAL A 236 -1.33 -8.51 -17.97
CA VAL A 236 -1.31 -8.47 -19.44
C VAL A 236 -2.21 -7.37 -19.97
N LEU A 237 -1.82 -6.77 -21.11
CA LEU A 237 -2.63 -5.81 -21.84
C LEU A 237 -3.64 -6.57 -22.71
N VAL A 238 -4.91 -6.62 -22.30
CA VAL A 238 -5.99 -7.22 -23.09
C VAL A 238 -6.52 -6.22 -24.11
N PRO A 239 -6.89 -6.64 -25.35
CA PRO A 239 -7.34 -5.72 -26.40
C PRO A 239 -8.75 -5.15 -26.19
N ARG A 240 -9.49 -5.70 -25.22
CA ARG A 240 -10.77 -5.21 -24.67
C ARG A 240 -10.79 -5.56 -23.18
N PRO A 241 -11.47 -4.79 -22.30
CA PRO A 241 -11.45 -5.04 -20.86
C PRO A 241 -12.00 -6.43 -20.51
N VAL A 242 -11.25 -7.16 -19.69
CA VAL A 242 -11.62 -8.46 -19.13
C VAL A 242 -11.47 -8.33 -17.62
N ASN A 243 -12.53 -8.62 -16.87
CA ASN A 243 -12.49 -8.49 -15.42
C ASN A 243 -11.73 -9.67 -14.79
N ALA A 244 -11.32 -9.54 -13.53
CA ALA A 244 -10.69 -10.60 -12.76
C ALA A 244 -11.51 -11.00 -11.54
N VAL A 245 -11.53 -12.31 -11.25
CA VAL A 245 -12.05 -12.88 -10.01
C VAL A 245 -10.90 -13.45 -9.18
N VAL A 246 -10.73 -12.94 -7.96
CA VAL A 246 -9.70 -13.43 -7.03
C VAL A 246 -10.28 -14.51 -6.12
N LEU A 247 -9.57 -15.61 -5.98
CA LEU A 247 -9.95 -16.76 -5.17
C LEU A 247 -9.08 -16.77 -3.91
N VAL A 248 -9.61 -16.30 -2.79
CA VAL A 248 -8.88 -16.16 -1.52
C VAL A 248 -9.21 -17.33 -0.61
N GLY A 249 -8.20 -18.01 -0.08
CA GLY A 249 -8.46 -19.15 0.79
C GLY A 249 -7.25 -19.81 1.42
N ASP A 250 -7.49 -20.99 1.99
CA ASP A 250 -6.48 -21.84 2.61
C ASP A 250 -5.87 -22.87 1.62
N SER A 251 -5.33 -23.99 2.12
CA SER A 251 -4.67 -25.05 1.33
C SER A 251 -5.56 -25.65 0.23
N ILE A 252 -6.88 -25.57 0.40
CA ILE A 252 -7.86 -26.02 -0.59
C ILE A 252 -7.97 -25.02 -1.76
N THR A 253 -7.62 -23.75 -1.55
CA THR A 253 -7.51 -22.76 -2.64
C THR A 253 -6.10 -22.71 -3.22
N ASP A 254 -5.09 -22.90 -2.37
CA ASP A 254 -3.69 -23.12 -2.75
C ASP A 254 -3.54 -24.29 -3.75
N GLY A 255 -4.37 -25.33 -3.58
CA GLY A 255 -4.45 -26.48 -4.49
C GLY A 255 -3.76 -27.73 -3.95
N VAL A 256 -3.47 -27.84 -2.65
CA VAL A 256 -2.92 -29.09 -2.07
C VAL A 256 -3.80 -30.28 -2.46
N GLY A 257 -3.21 -31.33 -3.04
CA GLY A 257 -3.95 -32.48 -3.60
C GLY A 257 -4.11 -32.46 -5.14
N SER A 258 -3.81 -31.33 -5.79
CA SER A 258 -3.59 -31.26 -7.25
C SER A 258 -2.34 -32.02 -7.67
N ASP A 259 -2.35 -32.52 -8.90
CA ASP A 259 -1.19 -33.17 -9.49
C ASP A 259 -0.13 -32.10 -9.88
N PRO A 260 1.13 -32.25 -9.46
CA PRO A 260 2.18 -31.30 -9.83
C PRO A 260 2.38 -31.21 -11.35
N ASP A 261 2.64 -30.00 -11.84
CA ASP A 261 2.87 -29.71 -13.25
C ASP A 261 1.69 -30.13 -14.17
N ARG A 262 0.44 -30.16 -13.64
CA ARG A 262 -0.82 -30.41 -14.40
C ARG A 262 -1.79 -29.23 -14.44
N ASP A 263 -1.65 -28.25 -13.53
CA ASP A 263 -2.54 -27.08 -13.38
C ASP A 263 -4.03 -27.45 -13.38
N ASP A 264 -4.41 -28.30 -12.41
CA ASP A 264 -5.76 -28.81 -12.21
C ASP A 264 -6.39 -28.39 -10.87
N ARG A 265 -5.87 -27.31 -10.27
CA ARG A 265 -6.43 -26.67 -9.07
C ARG A 265 -7.82 -26.13 -9.42
N TRP A 266 -8.67 -25.86 -8.43
CA TRP A 266 -10.02 -25.33 -8.76
C TRP A 266 -9.98 -23.91 -9.37
N SER A 267 -8.88 -23.16 -9.19
CA SER A 267 -8.62 -21.93 -9.95
C SER A 267 -8.52 -22.20 -11.45
N ASP A 268 -7.76 -23.21 -11.83
CA ASP A 268 -7.43 -23.52 -13.22
C ASP A 268 -8.64 -24.19 -13.90
N ALA A 269 -9.31 -25.09 -13.16
CA ALA A 269 -10.57 -25.69 -13.59
C ALA A 269 -11.73 -24.69 -13.68
N LEU A 270 -11.72 -23.59 -12.90
CA LEU A 270 -12.69 -22.48 -13.06
C LEU A 270 -12.32 -21.59 -14.25
N SER A 271 -11.04 -21.29 -14.43
CA SER A 271 -10.53 -20.56 -15.61
C SER A 271 -10.97 -21.24 -16.91
N GLY A 272 -10.77 -22.56 -17.03
CA GLY A 272 -11.24 -23.35 -18.17
C GLY A 272 -12.77 -23.33 -18.41
N ARG A 273 -13.58 -22.93 -17.41
CA ARG A 273 -15.04 -22.71 -17.55
C ARG A 273 -15.40 -21.28 -17.98
N LEU A 274 -14.63 -20.28 -17.55
CA LEU A 274 -14.89 -18.86 -17.83
C LEU A 274 -14.21 -18.38 -19.13
N ALA A 275 -13.11 -19.01 -19.55
CA ALA A 275 -12.27 -18.54 -20.64
C ALA A 275 -12.60 -18.96 -22.10
N PRO A 276 -13.66 -19.73 -22.46
CA PRO A 276 -13.73 -20.37 -23.79
C PRO A 276 -13.84 -19.37 -24.96
N THR A 277 -12.69 -19.05 -25.56
CA THR A 277 -12.48 -18.26 -26.79
C THR A 277 -13.08 -16.85 -26.87
N GLY A 278 -13.66 -16.36 -25.77
CA GLY A 278 -14.21 -15.01 -25.63
C GLY A 278 -15.74 -14.96 -25.69
N GLY A 279 -16.34 -14.37 -24.66
CA GLY A 279 -17.76 -14.07 -24.57
C GLY A 279 -18.07 -13.37 -23.24
N GLY A 280 -19.35 -13.09 -22.98
CA GLY A 280 -19.79 -12.37 -21.77
C GLY A 280 -19.26 -12.93 -20.46
N ALA A 281 -19.10 -14.25 -20.33
CA ALA A 281 -18.61 -14.88 -19.09
C ALA A 281 -17.07 -14.81 -18.87
N THR A 282 -16.30 -14.24 -19.80
CA THR A 282 -14.83 -14.27 -19.74
C THR A 282 -14.26 -13.38 -18.63
N MET A 283 -13.48 -14.00 -17.75
CA MET A 283 -12.73 -13.36 -16.66
C MET A 283 -11.36 -14.02 -16.48
N SER A 284 -10.39 -13.27 -15.96
CA SER A 284 -9.16 -13.83 -15.39
C SER A 284 -9.45 -14.45 -14.02
N VAL A 285 -8.88 -15.62 -13.71
CA VAL A 285 -9.16 -16.36 -12.47
C VAL A 285 -7.87 -16.47 -11.65
N LEU A 286 -7.82 -15.76 -10.52
CA LEU A 286 -6.57 -15.48 -9.83
C LEU A 286 -6.49 -16.18 -8.49
N ASN A 287 -5.46 -17.01 -8.31
CA ASN A 287 -5.27 -17.77 -7.09
C ASN A 287 -4.58 -16.91 -6.01
N ALA A 288 -5.26 -16.75 -4.88
CA ALA A 288 -4.77 -16.12 -3.65
C ALA A 288 -4.95 -17.08 -2.44
N GLY A 289 -4.76 -18.38 -2.68
CA GLY A 289 -4.60 -19.39 -1.66
C GLY A 289 -3.31 -19.20 -0.85
N ILE A 290 -3.34 -19.66 0.41
CA ILE A 290 -2.15 -19.91 1.22
C ILE A 290 -2.40 -21.19 2.05
N SER A 291 -1.54 -22.19 1.98
CA SER A 291 -1.67 -23.39 2.80
C SER A 291 -1.64 -23.06 4.30
N ARG A 292 -2.50 -23.72 5.08
CA ARG A 292 -2.72 -23.50 6.52
C ARG A 292 -3.23 -22.10 6.92
N ASN A 293 -3.59 -21.24 5.97
CA ASN A 293 -4.07 -19.89 6.25
C ASN A 293 -5.33 -19.88 7.13
N GLN A 294 -5.42 -18.90 8.02
CA GLN A 294 -6.54 -18.71 8.94
C GLN A 294 -7.24 -17.39 8.66
N LEU A 295 -8.57 -17.40 8.72
CA LEU A 295 -9.41 -16.22 8.60
C LEU A 295 -9.18 -15.22 9.73
N LEU A 296 -8.87 -15.71 10.93
CA LEU A 296 -8.87 -14.93 12.16
C LEU A 296 -7.49 -14.56 12.72
N SER A 297 -6.39 -15.11 12.17
CA SER A 297 -5.04 -14.95 12.73
C SER A 297 -3.97 -14.91 11.64
N ASP A 298 -3.04 -13.95 11.72
CA ASP A 298 -1.80 -13.97 10.94
C ASP A 298 -0.86 -15.04 11.53
N ARG A 299 -0.31 -15.92 10.68
CA ARG A 299 0.55 -17.05 11.04
C ARG A 299 1.83 -17.08 10.19
N PRO A 300 2.74 -16.09 10.33
CA PRO A 300 3.99 -16.03 9.57
C PRO A 300 4.96 -17.20 9.88
N ASP A 301 4.63 -18.04 10.86
CA ASP A 301 5.32 -19.27 11.24
C ASP A 301 4.80 -20.54 10.52
N LEU A 302 3.59 -20.51 9.93
CA LEU A 302 2.91 -21.72 9.44
C LEU A 302 2.05 -21.56 8.18
N GLY A 303 1.48 -20.38 7.92
CA GLY A 303 0.43 -20.20 6.90
C GLY A 303 0.13 -18.74 6.58
N GLY A 304 1.17 -17.91 6.54
CA GLY A 304 1.14 -16.52 6.05
C GLY A 304 0.26 -15.54 6.82
N ASP A 305 0.12 -14.34 6.24
CA ASP A 305 -0.82 -13.32 6.71
C ASP A 305 -2.27 -13.77 6.47
N SER A 306 -3.19 -13.42 7.36
CA SER A 306 -4.62 -13.71 7.22
C SER A 306 -5.23 -12.99 6.00
N PRO A 307 -6.36 -13.50 5.44
CA PRO A 307 -7.04 -12.87 4.30
C PRO A 307 -7.31 -11.37 4.47
N GLY A 308 -7.65 -10.92 5.70
CA GLY A 308 -7.93 -9.51 5.98
C GLY A 308 -6.67 -8.62 5.97
N THR A 309 -5.56 -9.12 6.52
CA THR A 309 -4.25 -8.44 6.54
C THR A 309 -3.68 -8.33 5.12
N ARG A 310 -3.79 -9.40 4.31
CA ARG A 310 -3.26 -9.42 2.94
C ARG A 310 -4.18 -8.87 1.85
N PHE A 311 -5.46 -8.63 2.17
CA PHE A 311 -6.50 -8.17 1.24
C PHE A 311 -6.05 -7.06 0.29
N VAL A 312 -5.26 -6.10 0.77
CA VAL A 312 -4.88 -4.91 -0.01
C VAL A 312 -4.02 -5.28 -1.21
N HIS A 313 -3.03 -6.16 -1.03
CA HIS A 313 -2.12 -6.61 -2.10
C HIS A 313 -2.75 -7.72 -2.93
N ASP A 314 -3.30 -8.72 -2.24
CA ASP A 314 -3.77 -9.97 -2.84
C ASP A 314 -5.11 -9.82 -3.57
N VAL A 315 -5.90 -8.79 -3.24
CA VAL A 315 -7.23 -8.52 -3.81
C VAL A 315 -7.37 -7.09 -4.33
N ALA A 316 -7.18 -6.06 -3.50
CA ALA A 316 -7.60 -4.69 -3.85
C ALA A 316 -6.69 -3.98 -4.88
N ALA A 317 -5.40 -4.32 -4.92
CA ALA A 317 -4.42 -3.77 -5.86
C ALA A 317 -4.33 -4.56 -7.19
N VAL A 318 -5.17 -5.58 -7.38
CA VAL A 318 -5.13 -6.49 -8.52
C VAL A 318 -5.76 -5.83 -9.76
N ALA A 319 -5.08 -5.87 -10.90
CA ALA A 319 -5.55 -5.19 -12.10
C ALA A 319 -6.79 -5.89 -12.70
N GLY A 320 -7.84 -5.12 -12.98
CA GLY A 320 -9.12 -5.60 -13.51
C GLY A 320 -10.03 -6.31 -12.51
N VAL A 321 -9.70 -6.37 -11.22
CA VAL A 321 -10.50 -7.10 -10.21
C VAL A 321 -11.89 -6.50 -9.99
N THR A 322 -12.90 -7.36 -9.93
CA THR A 322 -14.31 -6.97 -9.68
C THR A 322 -15.05 -7.91 -8.72
N ASP A 323 -14.64 -9.18 -8.67
CA ASP A 323 -15.28 -10.23 -7.89
C ASP A 323 -14.23 -10.93 -7.01
N VAL A 324 -14.59 -11.33 -5.80
CA VAL A 324 -13.73 -12.11 -4.90
C VAL A 324 -14.51 -13.27 -4.28
N VAL A 325 -13.95 -14.48 -4.36
CA VAL A 325 -14.52 -15.70 -3.77
C VAL A 325 -13.67 -16.08 -2.56
N LEU A 326 -14.30 -16.18 -1.38
CA LEU A 326 -13.64 -16.55 -0.13
C LEU A 326 -13.93 -18.02 0.22
N HIS A 327 -12.90 -18.86 0.24
CA HIS A 327 -12.94 -20.25 0.70
C HIS A 327 -11.91 -20.51 1.80
N ILE A 328 -12.34 -20.31 3.05
CA ILE A 328 -11.48 -20.25 4.22
C ILE A 328 -12.21 -20.82 5.45
N GLY A 329 -11.45 -21.29 6.43
CA GLY A 329 -11.92 -21.50 7.80
C GLY A 329 -11.69 -22.90 8.34
N THR A 330 -11.23 -23.86 7.52
CA THR A 330 -10.92 -25.22 8.01
C THR A 330 -9.78 -25.20 9.02
N ASN A 331 -8.80 -24.30 8.86
CA ASN A 331 -7.69 -24.14 9.79
C ASN A 331 -8.08 -23.40 11.08
N ASP A 332 -9.02 -22.46 11.02
CA ASP A 332 -9.61 -21.84 12.21
C ASP A 332 -10.35 -22.89 13.04
N ILE A 333 -11.13 -23.77 12.39
CA ILE A 333 -11.80 -24.90 13.06
C ILE A 333 -10.78 -25.86 13.69
N ALA A 334 -9.72 -26.23 12.97
CA ALA A 334 -8.64 -27.08 13.50
C ALA A 334 -7.85 -26.41 14.65
N ALA A 335 -7.77 -25.08 14.67
CA ALA A 335 -7.24 -24.29 15.78
C ALA A 335 -8.26 -24.08 16.93
N GLY A 336 -9.43 -24.75 16.88
CA GLY A 336 -10.44 -24.73 17.92
C GLY A 336 -11.32 -23.47 17.96
N ARG A 337 -11.28 -22.62 16.93
CA ARG A 337 -12.09 -21.39 16.84
C ARG A 337 -13.58 -21.74 16.65
N GLY A 338 -14.46 -21.03 17.34
CA GLY A 338 -15.90 -21.31 17.31
C GLY A 338 -16.63 -20.68 16.12
N ALA A 339 -17.82 -21.21 15.76
CA ALA A 339 -18.64 -20.64 14.69
C ALA A 339 -18.99 -19.15 14.94
N GLY A 340 -19.24 -18.78 16.20
CA GLY A 340 -19.48 -17.40 16.62
C GLY A 340 -18.26 -16.47 16.54
N GLU A 341 -17.07 -16.99 16.20
CA GLU A 341 -15.85 -16.20 15.94
C GLU A 341 -15.53 -16.16 14.44
N ILE A 342 -15.70 -17.30 13.76
CA ILE A 342 -15.50 -17.45 12.31
C ILE A 342 -16.53 -16.63 11.52
N ILE A 343 -17.82 -16.68 11.89
CA ILE A 343 -18.89 -15.94 11.18
C ILE A 343 -18.63 -14.42 11.16
N PRO A 344 -18.32 -13.76 12.31
CA PRO A 344 -17.87 -12.36 12.28
C PRO A 344 -16.61 -12.10 11.46
N GLY A 345 -15.72 -13.09 11.30
CA GLY A 345 -14.57 -13.00 10.39
C GLY A 345 -14.99 -12.94 8.92
N LEU A 346 -15.91 -13.82 8.51
CA LEU A 346 -16.44 -13.86 7.14
C LEU A 346 -17.16 -12.55 6.81
N VAL A 347 -17.94 -12.01 7.75
CA VAL A 347 -18.59 -10.70 7.63
C VAL A 347 -17.56 -9.57 7.50
N ARG A 348 -16.50 -9.53 8.32
CA ARG A 348 -15.46 -8.49 8.20
C ARG A 348 -14.76 -8.49 6.84
N PHE A 349 -14.42 -9.67 6.30
CA PHE A 349 -13.82 -9.77 4.97
C PHE A 349 -14.81 -9.35 3.88
N ALA A 350 -16.09 -9.73 4.00
CA ALA A 350 -17.13 -9.30 3.07
C ALA A 350 -17.36 -7.78 3.11
N ASP A 351 -17.41 -7.17 4.29
CA ASP A 351 -17.49 -5.72 4.46
C ASP A 351 -16.26 -5.02 3.86
N GLN A 352 -15.05 -5.56 4.04
CA GLN A 352 -13.80 -5.04 3.47
C GLN A 352 -13.81 -5.10 1.92
N ALA A 353 -14.25 -6.22 1.33
CA ALA A 353 -14.42 -6.36 -0.12
C ALA A 353 -15.43 -5.35 -0.68
N ARG A 354 -16.60 -5.23 -0.04
CA ARG A 354 -17.66 -4.29 -0.44
C ARG A 354 -17.25 -2.82 -0.25
N ALA A 355 -16.41 -2.52 0.74
CA ALA A 355 -15.85 -1.19 0.96
C ALA A 355 -14.79 -0.80 -0.09
N ALA A 356 -14.14 -1.79 -0.71
CA ALA A 356 -13.30 -1.61 -1.90
C ALA A 356 -14.10 -1.59 -3.22
N GLY A 357 -15.44 -1.63 -3.17
CA GLY A 357 -16.32 -1.65 -4.35
C GLY A 357 -16.43 -3.02 -5.04
N LEU A 358 -15.81 -4.06 -4.48
CA LEU A 358 -15.80 -5.41 -5.06
C LEU A 358 -17.03 -6.22 -4.66
N ARG A 359 -17.41 -7.16 -5.54
CA ARG A 359 -18.47 -8.14 -5.27
C ARG A 359 -17.87 -9.34 -4.55
N VAL A 360 -18.47 -9.75 -3.43
CA VAL A 360 -17.94 -10.83 -2.60
C VAL A 360 -18.85 -12.05 -2.61
N PHE A 361 -18.25 -13.23 -2.72
CA PHE A 361 -18.91 -14.52 -2.68
C PHE A 361 -18.34 -15.36 -1.53
N LEU A 362 -19.20 -15.76 -0.60
CA LEU A 362 -18.80 -16.69 0.47
C LEU A 362 -19.03 -18.13 0.03
N THR A 363 -18.26 -19.06 0.58
CA THR A 363 -18.43 -20.50 0.30
C THR A 363 -18.68 -21.27 1.57
N THR A 364 -19.29 -22.45 1.45
CA THR A 364 -19.37 -23.40 2.58
C THR A 364 -18.04 -24.13 2.74
N ILE A 365 -17.58 -24.27 3.99
CA ILE A 365 -16.36 -25.00 4.35
C ILE A 365 -16.56 -26.47 4.01
N THR A 366 -15.64 -27.03 3.22
CA THR A 366 -15.70 -28.41 2.72
C THR A 366 -15.66 -29.45 3.84
N PRO A 367 -16.11 -30.69 3.56
CA PRO A 367 -16.04 -31.77 4.53
C PRO A 367 -14.61 -32.22 4.81
N SER A 368 -14.35 -32.70 6.02
CA SER A 368 -13.09 -33.35 6.38
C SER A 368 -13.33 -34.41 7.44
N GLY A 369 -12.61 -35.54 7.31
CA GLY A 369 -12.62 -36.65 8.26
C GLY A 369 -11.32 -36.80 9.06
N THR A 370 -10.37 -35.87 8.91
CA THR A 370 -8.97 -36.08 9.35
C THR A 370 -8.54 -35.19 10.52
N GLY A 371 -7.70 -35.73 11.40
CA GLY A 371 -7.06 -34.99 12.50
C GLY A 371 -8.01 -34.09 13.30
N ALA A 372 -7.59 -32.83 13.50
CA ALA A 372 -8.39 -31.82 14.20
C ALA A 372 -9.62 -31.36 13.40
N HIS A 373 -9.55 -31.37 12.07
CA HIS A 373 -10.62 -30.93 11.15
C HIS A 373 -11.83 -31.87 11.17
N GLY A 374 -11.61 -33.17 11.41
CA GLY A 374 -12.64 -34.21 11.40
C GLY A 374 -13.25 -34.58 12.77
N THR A 375 -12.91 -33.86 13.85
CA THR A 375 -13.48 -34.16 15.18
C THR A 375 -14.99 -33.88 15.23
N PRO A 376 -15.77 -34.53 16.11
CA PRO A 376 -17.21 -34.25 16.24
C PRO A 376 -17.53 -32.78 16.56
N GLN A 377 -16.65 -32.10 17.32
CA GLN A 377 -16.74 -30.67 17.58
C GLN A 377 -16.44 -29.84 16.32
N ALA A 378 -15.39 -30.18 15.56
CA ALA A 378 -15.05 -29.51 14.32
C ALA A 378 -16.16 -29.63 13.26
N VAL A 379 -16.74 -30.82 13.10
CA VAL A 379 -17.90 -31.05 12.21
C VAL A 379 -19.10 -30.21 12.66
N ALA A 380 -19.42 -30.16 13.97
CA ALA A 380 -20.52 -29.34 14.48
C ALA A 380 -20.29 -27.82 14.27
N VAL A 381 -19.04 -27.34 14.40
CA VAL A 381 -18.69 -25.94 14.10
C VAL A 381 -18.80 -25.67 12.60
N ARG A 382 -18.25 -26.54 11.75
CA ARG A 382 -18.35 -26.46 10.29
C ARG A 382 -19.80 -26.38 9.84
N ASP A 383 -20.67 -27.25 10.37
CA ASP A 383 -22.07 -27.30 9.96
C ASP A 383 -22.88 -26.09 10.46
N ALA A 384 -22.51 -25.52 11.63
CA ALA A 384 -23.07 -24.25 12.09
C ALA A 384 -22.65 -23.06 11.19
N VAL A 385 -21.36 -22.98 10.80
CA VAL A 385 -20.86 -21.96 9.85
C VAL A 385 -21.53 -22.14 8.49
N ASN A 386 -21.61 -23.36 7.97
CA ASN A 386 -22.23 -23.66 6.67
C ASN A 386 -23.74 -23.39 6.67
N GLY A 387 -24.44 -23.66 7.77
CA GLY A 387 -25.83 -23.27 7.97
C GLY A 387 -26.03 -21.75 7.91
N TRP A 388 -25.13 -20.99 8.56
CA TRP A 388 -25.13 -19.53 8.47
C TRP A 388 -24.81 -19.02 7.05
N VAL A 389 -23.77 -19.54 6.38
CA VAL A 389 -23.41 -19.14 5.01
C VAL A 389 -24.58 -19.34 4.05
N ARG A 390 -25.30 -20.46 4.13
CA ARG A 390 -26.47 -20.72 3.28
C ARG A 390 -27.67 -19.80 3.55
N THR A 391 -27.93 -19.45 4.82
CA THR A 391 -29.20 -18.82 5.24
C THR A 391 -29.10 -17.32 5.49
N GLN A 392 -27.92 -16.83 5.89
CA GLN A 392 -27.65 -15.43 6.25
C GLN A 392 -26.51 -14.81 5.43
N GLY A 393 -25.57 -15.62 4.93
CA GLY A 393 -24.50 -15.17 4.02
C GLY A 393 -24.98 -14.27 2.86
N PRO A 394 -26.11 -14.55 2.17
CA PRO A 394 -26.65 -13.69 1.11
C PRO A 394 -27.12 -12.28 1.54
N ALA A 395 -27.16 -11.98 2.85
CA ALA A 395 -27.41 -10.63 3.36
C ALA A 395 -26.10 -9.81 3.55
N HIS A 396 -24.94 -10.49 3.57
CA HIS A 396 -23.61 -9.89 3.75
C HIS A 396 -22.75 -9.97 2.47
N ALA A 397 -23.12 -10.80 1.51
CA ALA A 397 -22.36 -11.10 0.29
C ALA A 397 -23.25 -11.10 -0.97
N ASP A 398 -22.65 -10.81 -2.12
CA ASP A 398 -23.33 -10.74 -3.43
C ASP A 398 -23.68 -12.14 -3.98
N GLY A 399 -23.07 -13.18 -3.40
CA GLY A 399 -23.55 -14.55 -3.52
C GLY A 399 -22.92 -15.53 -2.56
N VAL A 400 -23.37 -16.77 -2.65
CA VAL A 400 -22.78 -17.91 -1.94
C VAL A 400 -22.71 -19.13 -2.85
N PHE A 401 -21.65 -19.93 -2.73
CA PHE A 401 -21.49 -21.20 -3.45
C PHE A 401 -21.35 -22.37 -2.46
N ASP A 402 -22.13 -23.43 -2.64
CA ASP A 402 -22.15 -24.57 -1.70
C ASP A 402 -21.07 -25.61 -2.03
N PHE A 403 -19.81 -25.20 -1.86
CA PHE A 403 -18.63 -26.03 -2.06
C PHE A 403 -18.70 -27.33 -1.24
N ALA A 404 -19.20 -27.27 -0.01
CA ALA A 404 -19.39 -28.45 0.83
C ALA A 404 -20.33 -29.49 0.21
N ALA A 405 -21.47 -29.06 -0.33
CA ALA A 405 -22.42 -29.98 -0.99
C ALA A 405 -21.88 -30.53 -2.32
N ALA A 406 -21.00 -29.80 -3.02
CA ALA A 406 -20.43 -30.22 -4.30
C ALA A 406 -19.46 -31.41 -4.19
N VAL A 407 -18.83 -31.63 -3.02
CA VAL A 407 -17.78 -32.65 -2.85
C VAL A 407 -18.02 -33.64 -1.71
N ALA A 408 -19.11 -33.48 -0.95
CA ALA A 408 -19.50 -34.40 0.11
C ALA A 408 -19.87 -35.79 -0.42
N GLU A 409 -19.59 -36.83 0.38
CA GLU A 409 -20.17 -38.16 0.20
C GLU A 409 -21.67 -38.13 0.57
N PRO A 410 -22.60 -38.40 -0.37
CA PRO A 410 -24.04 -38.28 -0.10
C PRO A 410 -24.57 -39.11 1.08
N ALA A 411 -24.02 -40.29 1.33
CA ALA A 411 -24.39 -41.13 2.48
C ALA A 411 -23.69 -40.69 3.79
N HIS A 412 -22.61 -39.91 3.71
CA HIS A 412 -21.81 -39.46 4.86
C HIS A 412 -21.34 -38.00 4.69
N PRO A 413 -22.22 -36.98 4.73
CA PRO A 413 -21.85 -35.58 4.43
C PRO A 413 -20.84 -34.92 5.38
N ALA A 414 -20.35 -35.65 6.39
CA ALA A 414 -19.18 -35.26 7.17
C ALA A 414 -17.85 -35.43 6.40
N ARG A 415 -17.81 -36.24 5.33
CA ARG A 415 -16.60 -36.65 4.58
C ARG A 415 -16.67 -36.22 3.10
N LEU A 416 -15.50 -36.15 2.47
CA LEU A 416 -15.37 -36.05 1.01
C LEU A 416 -15.87 -37.34 0.34
N ARG A 417 -16.35 -37.26 -0.90
CA ARG A 417 -16.61 -38.43 -1.74
C ARG A 417 -15.26 -39.10 -2.08
N PRO A 418 -15.13 -40.44 -2.06
CA PRO A 418 -13.83 -41.10 -2.27
C PRO A 418 -13.06 -40.68 -3.53
N ASP A 419 -13.71 -40.50 -4.69
CA ASP A 419 -13.03 -40.07 -5.91
C ASP A 419 -12.57 -38.59 -5.88
N TYR A 420 -13.05 -37.81 -4.92
CA TYR A 420 -12.75 -36.39 -4.73
C TYR A 420 -11.74 -36.13 -3.61
N ASP A 421 -11.43 -37.13 -2.78
CA ASP A 421 -10.40 -37.07 -1.74
C ASP A 421 -9.02 -37.31 -2.37
N SER A 422 -7.99 -36.53 -2.03
CA SER A 422 -6.60 -36.84 -2.44
C SER A 422 -5.96 -37.98 -1.65
N GLY A 423 -6.67 -38.56 -0.67
CA GLY A 423 -6.26 -39.69 0.16
C GLY A 423 -5.92 -39.33 1.60
N ASP A 424 -6.17 -38.09 2.04
CA ASP A 424 -5.86 -37.61 3.40
C ASP A 424 -7.09 -37.21 4.24
N GLY A 425 -8.27 -37.16 3.63
CA GLY A 425 -9.52 -36.80 4.30
C GLY A 425 -9.73 -35.31 4.54
N LEU A 426 -9.01 -34.43 3.83
CA LEU A 426 -9.17 -32.96 3.90
C LEU A 426 -9.01 -32.30 2.52
N HIS A 427 -8.01 -32.71 1.76
CA HIS A 427 -7.65 -32.13 0.48
C HIS A 427 -8.30 -32.87 -0.69
N LEU A 428 -8.40 -32.20 -1.84
CA LEU A 428 -9.14 -32.70 -2.98
C LEU A 428 -8.23 -33.21 -4.08
N SER A 429 -8.67 -34.29 -4.74
CA SER A 429 -8.12 -34.72 -6.02
C SER A 429 -8.48 -33.72 -7.13
N ALA A 430 -7.81 -33.82 -8.28
CA ALA A 430 -8.17 -33.10 -9.50
C ALA A 430 -9.65 -33.26 -9.93
N LEU A 431 -10.31 -34.37 -9.56
CA LEU A 431 -11.75 -34.56 -9.78
C LEU A 431 -12.59 -33.75 -8.79
N GLY A 432 -12.16 -33.67 -7.53
CA GLY A 432 -12.78 -32.84 -6.50
C GLY A 432 -12.62 -31.34 -6.80
N TYR A 433 -11.45 -30.92 -7.27
CA TYR A 433 -11.23 -29.53 -7.69
C TYR A 433 -12.05 -29.12 -8.92
N ARG A 434 -12.24 -30.02 -9.90
CA ARG A 434 -13.22 -29.80 -10.99
C ARG A 434 -14.66 -29.70 -10.47
N ALA A 435 -15.03 -30.39 -9.39
CA ALA A 435 -16.35 -30.28 -8.78
C ALA A 435 -16.54 -28.95 -7.99
N LEU A 436 -15.53 -28.48 -7.25
CA LEU A 436 -15.55 -27.15 -6.62
C LEU A 436 -15.64 -26.03 -7.65
N ALA A 437 -14.83 -26.09 -8.71
CA ALA A 437 -14.92 -25.17 -9.84
C ALA A 437 -16.32 -25.21 -10.47
N GLY A 438 -16.91 -26.39 -10.65
CA GLY A 438 -18.28 -26.60 -11.15
C GLY A 438 -19.38 -25.96 -10.29
N ALA A 439 -19.17 -25.84 -8.97
CA ALA A 439 -20.12 -25.23 -8.04
C ALA A 439 -20.22 -23.70 -8.17
N VAL A 440 -19.24 -23.05 -8.81
CA VAL A 440 -19.27 -21.61 -9.11
C VAL A 440 -20.24 -21.34 -10.27
N GLN A 441 -21.25 -20.52 -10.00
CA GLN A 441 -22.27 -20.10 -10.96
C GLN A 441 -21.73 -18.91 -11.77
N ALA A 442 -21.30 -19.16 -13.01
CA ALA A 442 -20.60 -18.18 -13.85
C ALA A 442 -21.47 -16.95 -14.18
N ASP A 443 -22.78 -17.16 -14.36
CA ASP A 443 -23.81 -16.15 -14.56
C ASP A 443 -23.98 -15.19 -13.37
N ARG A 444 -23.41 -15.52 -12.21
CA ARG A 444 -23.39 -14.63 -11.03
C ARG A 444 -22.14 -13.77 -10.93
N LEU A 445 -21.04 -14.09 -11.60
CA LEU A 445 -19.85 -13.24 -11.66
C LEU A 445 -20.10 -12.06 -12.61
N THR A 446 -19.19 -11.07 -12.70
CA THR A 446 -19.42 -9.92 -13.60
C THR A 446 -19.16 -10.22 -15.07
N GLY A 447 -18.31 -11.20 -15.38
CA GLY A 447 -17.92 -11.49 -16.76
C GLY A 447 -17.01 -10.42 -17.38
N SER A 448 -17.07 -10.23 -18.69
CA SER A 448 -16.43 -9.11 -19.39
C SER A 448 -17.51 -8.22 -20.05
N PRO A 449 -17.63 -6.95 -19.63
CA PRO A 449 -18.65 -6.03 -20.16
C PRO A 449 -18.43 -5.64 -21.63
N CYS A 450 -17.29 -6.04 -22.22
CA CYS A 450 -16.89 -5.74 -23.60
C CYS A 450 -16.80 -7.00 -24.49
N LEU A 451 -17.15 -8.18 -23.96
CA LEU A 451 -17.28 -9.44 -24.68
C LEU A 451 -18.72 -10.00 -24.67
N ASP A 452 -19.65 -9.37 -23.95
CA ASP A 452 -21.10 -9.68 -23.97
C ASP A 452 -21.71 -9.64 -25.39
N GLU A 453 -21.27 -8.72 -26.25
CA GLU A 453 -21.73 -8.61 -27.64
C GLU A 453 -20.60 -8.85 -28.66
N ALA A 454 -20.81 -9.83 -29.54
CA ALA A 454 -19.83 -10.24 -30.53
C ALA A 454 -19.66 -9.20 -31.66
N LYS A 455 -18.65 -8.33 -31.52
CA LYS A 455 -17.95 -7.72 -32.66
C LYS A 455 -16.51 -8.24 -32.70
N GLU A 456 -16.07 -8.62 -33.89
CA GLU A 456 -14.71 -9.14 -34.14
C GLU A 456 -13.66 -8.06 -33.85
N ALA A 457 -12.77 -8.31 -32.87
CA ALA A 457 -11.64 -7.44 -32.63
C ALA A 457 -10.54 -7.74 -33.66
N ARG A 458 -10.38 -6.87 -34.67
CA ARG A 458 -9.27 -6.95 -35.62
C ARG A 458 -8.01 -6.37 -34.98
N VAL A 459 -6.98 -7.19 -34.81
CA VAL A 459 -5.67 -6.75 -34.28
C VAL A 459 -5.02 -5.77 -35.26
N ALA A 460 -4.83 -4.54 -34.82
CA ALA A 460 -4.14 -3.50 -35.58
C ALA A 460 -2.69 -3.36 -35.09
N VAL A 461 -1.74 -3.97 -35.80
CA VAL A 461 -0.31 -3.82 -35.51
C VAL A 461 0.16 -2.44 -35.99
N SER A 462 0.61 -1.58 -35.07
CA SER A 462 1.12 -0.25 -35.36
C SER A 462 2.52 -0.32 -35.98
N GLY A 463 2.60 -0.46 -37.31
CA GLY A 463 3.87 -0.80 -37.98
C GLY A 463 4.11 -0.33 -39.42
N ALA A 464 3.36 0.64 -39.96
CA ALA A 464 3.64 1.18 -41.30
C ALA A 464 3.24 2.66 -41.48
N ARG A 465 4.23 3.54 -41.72
CA ARG A 465 3.96 4.87 -42.30
C ARG A 465 3.61 4.71 -43.77
N ARG A 466 2.45 5.21 -44.21
CA ARG A 466 2.19 5.57 -45.62
C ARG A 466 2.41 7.08 -45.82
N PRO A 467 2.84 7.52 -47.02
CA PRO A 467 3.02 8.94 -47.31
C PRO A 467 1.66 9.66 -47.45
N PRO A 468 1.64 11.00 -47.31
CA PRO A 468 0.43 11.78 -47.56
C PRO A 468 0.06 11.79 -49.05
N PRO A 469 -1.23 11.75 -49.41
CA PRO A 469 -1.71 12.11 -50.75
C PRO A 469 -1.84 13.65 -50.88
N ASP A 470 -1.77 14.14 -52.13
CA ASP A 470 -1.81 15.56 -52.45
C ASP A 470 -3.18 16.23 -52.20
N GLY A 471 -3.17 17.57 -52.08
CA GLY A 471 -4.34 18.37 -51.73
C GLY A 471 -5.19 18.85 -52.93
N GLY A 472 -6.49 19.03 -52.70
CA GLY A 472 -7.46 19.65 -53.61
C GLY A 472 -8.75 20.02 -52.85
N PRO A 473 -9.39 21.19 -53.07
CA PRO A 473 -10.34 21.75 -52.08
C PRO A 473 -11.83 21.72 -52.47
N GLY A 474 -12.70 21.79 -51.46
CA GLY A 474 -14.16 22.00 -51.56
C GLY A 474 -14.92 21.16 -50.52
N GLY A 475 -15.93 21.67 -49.79
CA GLY A 475 -16.51 23.02 -49.79
C GLY A 475 -17.35 23.29 -48.54
N ASP A 476 -17.93 24.48 -48.46
CA ASP A 476 -18.70 25.04 -47.34
C ASP A 476 -20.09 24.42 -47.15
N THR A 477 -20.55 24.27 -45.90
CA THR A 477 -21.87 24.76 -45.43
C THR A 477 -22.02 24.73 -43.90
N SER A 478 -22.83 25.66 -43.39
CA SER A 478 -23.17 25.89 -41.98
C SER A 478 -24.47 25.20 -41.51
N GLU A 479 -24.64 24.96 -40.20
CA GLU A 479 -25.89 25.34 -39.52
C GLU A 479 -25.82 25.47 -37.97
N GLN A 480 -26.63 26.39 -37.44
CA GLN A 480 -27.02 26.61 -36.04
C GLN A 480 -28.49 27.07 -36.11
N PRO A 481 -29.38 26.73 -35.14
CA PRO A 481 -29.39 27.34 -33.80
C PRO A 481 -29.88 26.32 -32.71
N ALA A 482 -30.39 26.64 -31.50
CA ALA A 482 -30.75 27.89 -30.83
C ALA A 482 -30.60 27.80 -29.29
N THR A 483 -30.69 28.93 -28.59
CA THR A 483 -30.69 29.02 -27.12
C THR A 483 -32.10 29.24 -26.56
N GLY A 484 -32.36 28.74 -25.34
CA GLY A 484 -33.65 28.87 -24.65
C GLY A 484 -33.50 29.38 -23.21
N SER A 485 -34.35 30.32 -22.80
CA SER A 485 -34.34 30.95 -21.46
C SER A 485 -35.63 30.66 -20.69
N PHE A 486 -35.54 30.55 -19.36
CA PHE A 486 -36.72 30.41 -18.49
C PHE A 486 -36.70 31.36 -17.28
N ARG A 487 -37.90 31.73 -16.83
CA ARG A 487 -38.16 32.82 -15.86
C ARG A 487 -38.16 32.35 -14.40
N ARG A 488 -37.93 33.30 -13.48
CA ARG A 488 -38.33 33.22 -12.07
C ARG A 488 -39.79 33.67 -11.88
N VAL A 489 -40.44 33.17 -10.84
CA VAL A 489 -41.67 33.69 -10.22
C VAL A 489 -41.46 33.72 -8.68
N PRO A 490 -41.99 34.68 -7.90
CA PRO A 490 -41.46 34.99 -6.56
C PRO A 490 -42.41 34.73 -5.37
N GLY A 491 -41.82 34.70 -4.17
CA GLY A 491 -42.39 35.39 -3.01
C GLY A 491 -43.37 34.61 -2.12
N GLY A 492 -42.89 34.23 -0.93
CA GLY A 492 -43.72 33.86 0.22
C GLY A 492 -42.96 34.19 1.49
N SER A 493 -43.56 34.95 2.41
CA SER A 493 -42.89 35.43 3.62
C SER A 493 -43.73 35.14 4.86
N ASP A 494 -43.13 34.49 5.85
CA ASP A 494 -43.63 34.54 7.22
C ASP A 494 -42.48 34.69 8.23
N ARG A 495 -42.77 35.25 9.40
CA ARG A 495 -41.75 35.75 10.36
C ARG A 495 -41.92 35.17 11.76
N GLU A 496 -41.56 33.90 11.94
CA GLU A 496 -41.24 33.40 13.27
C GLU A 496 -39.93 34.02 13.80
N ARG A 497 -39.89 34.38 15.09
CA ARG A 497 -38.71 34.97 15.75
C ARG A 497 -37.87 33.87 16.42
N PRO A 498 -36.63 33.58 15.95
CA PRO A 498 -35.77 32.63 16.63
C PRO A 498 -35.19 33.23 17.92
N VAL A 499 -35.60 32.68 19.06
CA VAL A 499 -35.00 32.95 20.37
C VAL A 499 -33.54 32.44 20.38
N GLY A 500 -32.62 33.16 21.03
CA GLY A 500 -31.36 32.57 21.51
C GLY A 500 -30.08 32.75 20.70
N ARG A 501 -30.05 33.53 19.59
CA ARG A 501 -28.80 33.72 18.79
C ARG A 501 -27.58 34.26 19.56
N GLY A 502 -27.79 34.95 20.69
CA GLY A 502 -26.73 35.70 21.39
C GLY A 502 -25.53 34.88 21.90
N LYS A 503 -25.71 33.64 22.38
CA LYS A 503 -24.60 32.86 22.96
C LYS A 503 -23.76 32.10 21.92
N ALA A 504 -24.39 31.58 20.86
CA ALA A 504 -23.69 30.79 19.84
C ALA A 504 -22.73 31.63 18.97
N VAL A 505 -23.11 32.87 18.64
CA VAL A 505 -22.27 33.78 17.86
C VAL A 505 -21.00 34.16 18.61
N ILE A 506 -21.12 34.51 19.90
CA ILE A 506 -19.97 34.85 20.77
C ILE A 506 -18.96 33.68 20.86
N GLY A 507 -19.45 32.43 20.91
CA GLY A 507 -18.58 31.25 20.90
C GLY A 507 -17.75 31.09 19.62
N MET A 508 -18.36 31.31 18.45
CA MET A 508 -17.66 31.22 17.16
C MET A 508 -16.70 32.39 16.93
N GLU A 509 -17.04 33.61 17.38
CA GLU A 509 -16.13 34.75 17.35
C GLU A 509 -14.86 34.49 18.15
N ILE A 510 -15.00 34.02 19.40
CA ILE A 510 -13.86 33.74 20.29
C ILE A 510 -13.00 32.60 19.72
N ALA A 511 -13.61 31.57 19.13
CA ALA A 511 -12.86 30.50 18.47
C ALA A 511 -12.00 31.02 17.30
N ARG A 512 -12.54 31.91 16.44
CA ARG A 512 -11.78 32.51 15.33
C ARG A 512 -10.73 33.51 15.82
N GLU A 513 -10.99 34.24 16.90
CA GLU A 513 -9.99 35.11 17.54
C GLU A 513 -8.81 34.31 18.10
N ILE A 514 -9.07 33.15 18.72
CA ILE A 514 -8.06 32.21 19.21
C ILE A 514 -7.26 31.59 18.05
N GLU A 515 -7.92 31.11 17.00
CA GLU A 515 -7.28 30.55 15.80
C GLU A 515 -6.30 31.56 15.16
N VAL A 516 -6.73 32.82 15.03
CA VAL A 516 -5.89 33.90 14.52
C VAL A 516 -4.74 34.23 15.48
N PHE A 517 -4.97 34.17 16.80
CA PHE A 517 -3.91 34.33 17.80
C PHE A 517 -2.83 33.24 17.71
N LEU A 518 -3.21 31.97 17.63
CA LEU A 518 -2.26 30.86 17.49
C LEU A 518 -1.42 31.00 16.21
N ALA A 519 -2.05 31.35 15.08
CA ALA A 519 -1.32 31.58 13.83
C ALA A 519 -0.33 32.76 13.93
N VAL A 520 -0.71 33.89 14.54
CA VAL A 520 0.23 35.03 14.70
C VAL A 520 1.33 34.72 15.72
N ALA A 521 1.06 33.89 16.74
CA ALA A 521 2.04 33.44 17.72
C ALA A 521 3.10 32.51 17.12
N GLU A 522 2.71 31.63 16.19
CA GLU A 522 3.62 30.71 15.47
C GLU A 522 4.39 31.44 14.37
N GLU A 523 3.71 32.22 13.53
CA GLU A 523 4.33 32.90 12.39
C GLU A 523 5.24 34.06 12.80
N LEU A 524 4.99 34.67 13.96
CA LEU A 524 5.55 35.96 14.40
C LEU A 524 5.50 37.05 13.30
N HIS A 525 4.52 36.97 12.40
CA HIS A 525 4.40 37.86 11.25
C HIS A 525 2.95 37.94 10.74
N PHE A 526 2.31 39.10 10.90
CA PHE A 526 0.90 39.33 10.52
C PHE A 526 0.60 39.04 9.04
N GLY A 527 1.58 39.19 8.14
CA GLY A 527 1.42 38.86 6.72
C GLY A 527 1.32 37.35 6.46
N ARG A 528 2.18 36.53 7.07
CA ARG A 528 2.17 35.07 6.87
C ARG A 528 0.96 34.45 7.55
N ALA A 529 0.64 34.90 8.76
CA ALA A 529 -0.58 34.49 9.46
C ALA A 529 -1.87 34.87 8.70
N ALA A 530 -1.84 35.95 7.92
CA ALA A 530 -2.96 36.29 7.04
C ALA A 530 -3.05 35.36 5.82
N ALA A 531 -1.94 35.07 5.15
CA ALA A 531 -1.89 34.12 4.03
C ALA A 531 -2.35 32.71 4.46
N ARG A 532 -1.75 32.18 5.54
CA ARG A 532 -2.03 30.85 6.13
C ARG A 532 -3.48 30.65 6.58
N LEU A 533 -4.19 31.73 6.95
CA LEU A 533 -5.61 31.68 7.35
C LEU A 533 -6.58 32.17 6.25
N HIS A 534 -6.08 32.44 5.04
CA HIS A 534 -6.81 33.06 3.92
C HIS A 534 -7.57 34.35 4.33
N LEU A 535 -6.93 35.17 5.17
CA LEU A 535 -7.43 36.46 5.65
C LEU A 535 -6.63 37.62 5.05
N THR A 536 -7.16 38.84 5.20
CA THR A 536 -6.35 40.05 4.98
C THR A 536 -5.56 40.39 6.26
N PRO A 537 -4.36 40.99 6.18
CA PRO A 537 -3.63 41.45 7.36
C PRO A 537 -4.42 42.42 8.25
N SER A 538 -5.38 43.14 7.69
CA SER A 538 -6.35 43.96 8.42
C SER A 538 -7.31 43.12 9.27
N ARG A 539 -7.89 42.05 8.72
CA ARG A 539 -8.75 41.11 9.49
C ARG A 539 -7.97 40.42 10.61
N VAL A 540 -6.74 39.97 10.34
CA VAL A 540 -5.85 39.41 11.38
C VAL A 540 -5.61 40.44 12.48
N SER A 541 -5.22 41.67 12.12
CA SER A 541 -4.99 42.75 13.08
C SER A 541 -6.24 43.13 13.89
N GLN A 542 -7.43 43.04 13.29
CA GLN A 542 -8.71 43.30 13.96
C GLN A 542 -9.08 42.20 14.96
N ALA A 543 -8.89 40.92 14.60
CA ALA A 543 -9.16 39.78 15.48
C ALA A 543 -8.22 39.75 16.69
N ILE A 544 -6.91 39.95 16.48
CA ILE A 544 -5.96 40.07 17.62
C ILE A 544 -6.35 41.24 18.53
N ARG A 545 -6.68 42.41 17.99
CA ARG A 545 -7.16 43.55 18.78
C ARG A 545 -8.49 43.28 19.49
N ALA A 546 -9.32 42.35 19.01
CA ALA A 546 -10.54 41.94 19.70
C ALA A 546 -10.18 41.06 20.91
N LEU A 547 -9.32 40.05 20.72
CA LEU A 547 -8.85 39.19 21.80
C LEU A 547 -8.09 39.98 22.90
N GLU A 548 -7.19 40.88 22.49
CA GLU A 548 -6.47 41.80 23.40
C GLU A 548 -7.43 42.68 24.22
N ARG A 549 -8.56 43.12 23.64
CA ARG A 549 -9.62 43.83 24.38
C ARG A 549 -10.46 42.92 25.29
N ARG A 550 -10.73 41.67 24.91
CA ARG A 550 -11.45 40.70 25.75
C ARG A 550 -10.61 40.28 26.97
N ILE A 551 -9.29 40.24 26.83
CA ILE A 551 -8.32 39.90 27.89
C ILE A 551 -7.88 41.14 28.69
N GLY A 552 -7.98 42.35 28.11
CA GLY A 552 -7.66 43.61 28.77
C GLY A 552 -6.20 44.04 28.70
N ALA A 553 -5.36 43.32 27.96
CA ALA A 553 -3.92 43.56 27.85
C ALA A 553 -3.35 43.09 26.50
N PRO A 554 -2.23 43.66 26.02
CA PRO A 554 -1.61 43.27 24.75
C PRO A 554 -1.00 41.87 24.84
N LEU A 555 -1.22 41.08 23.78
CA LEU A 555 -0.65 39.74 23.63
C LEU A 555 0.65 39.77 22.81
N PHE A 556 0.86 40.84 22.04
CA PHE A 556 2.05 41.00 21.19
C PHE A 556 2.71 42.37 21.34
N GLU A 557 4.02 42.36 21.54
CA GLU A 557 4.90 43.50 21.29
C GLU A 557 5.12 43.62 19.78
N ARG A 558 5.03 44.84 19.24
CA ARG A 558 5.09 45.07 17.78
C ARG A 558 5.89 46.32 17.46
N THR A 559 6.83 46.19 16.52
CA THR A 559 7.45 47.32 15.80
C THR A 559 7.09 47.21 14.31
N SER A 560 7.59 48.13 13.48
CA SER A 560 7.48 48.01 12.02
C SER A 560 8.31 46.88 11.41
N ARG A 561 9.16 46.20 12.20
CA ARG A 561 10.08 45.13 11.74
C ARG A 561 10.07 43.86 12.59
N SER A 562 9.32 43.81 13.68
CA SER A 562 9.31 42.66 14.61
C SER A 562 7.96 42.51 15.31
N VAL A 563 7.59 41.24 15.55
CA VAL A 563 6.48 40.84 16.42
C VAL A 563 7.04 39.85 17.44
N ARG A 564 6.65 39.98 18.71
CA ARG A 564 6.96 39.03 19.79
C ARG A 564 5.75 38.86 20.68
N LEU A 565 5.58 37.69 21.28
CA LEU A 565 4.60 37.50 22.35
C LEU A 565 5.02 38.29 23.60
N THR A 566 4.06 38.97 24.23
CA THR A 566 4.25 39.46 25.62
C THR A 566 4.33 38.26 26.58
N PRO A 567 4.76 38.42 27.84
CA PRO A 567 4.68 37.34 28.83
C PRO A 567 3.26 36.76 28.97
N LEU A 568 2.23 37.61 28.89
CA LEU A 568 0.82 37.18 28.89
C LEU A 568 0.44 36.44 27.60
N GLY A 569 0.91 36.90 26.44
CA GLY A 569 0.73 36.20 25.17
C GLY A 569 1.37 34.82 25.18
N ARG A 570 2.54 34.67 25.82
CA ARG A 570 3.21 33.38 26.01
C ARG A 570 2.36 32.42 26.84
N THR A 571 1.91 32.82 28.02
CA THR A 571 1.05 31.99 28.88
C THR A 571 -0.27 31.61 28.18
N LEU A 572 -0.88 32.53 27.43
CA LEU A 572 -2.09 32.23 26.66
C LEU A 572 -1.82 31.20 25.54
N PHE A 573 -0.68 31.28 24.85
CA PHE A 573 -0.29 30.31 23.83
C PHE A 573 -0.09 28.91 24.42
N GLU A 574 0.65 28.83 25.52
CA GLU A 574 1.01 27.58 26.21
C GLU A 574 -0.23 26.85 26.77
N GLU A 575 -1.21 27.57 27.30
CA GLU A 575 -2.49 26.99 27.79
C GLU A 575 -3.48 26.65 26.67
N VAL A 576 -3.63 27.53 25.66
CA VAL A 576 -4.71 27.41 24.66
C VAL A 576 -4.35 26.45 23.53
N ARG A 577 -3.08 26.35 23.12
CA ARG A 577 -2.68 25.45 22.02
C ARG A 577 -3.06 23.97 22.27
N PRO A 578 -2.77 23.37 23.45
CA PRO A 578 -3.18 21.99 23.75
C PRO A 578 -4.70 21.84 23.97
N ALA A 579 -5.42 22.93 24.27
CA ALA A 579 -6.89 22.90 24.34
C ALA A 579 -7.52 22.88 22.94
N PHE A 580 -6.99 23.67 22.01
CA PHE A 580 -7.47 23.73 20.62
C PHE A 580 -7.23 22.42 19.87
N GLN A 581 -6.04 21.82 20.00
CA GLN A 581 -5.71 20.52 19.41
C GLN A 581 -6.63 19.39 19.91
N ARG A 582 -7.03 19.42 21.20
CA ARG A 582 -8.01 18.47 21.76
C ARG A 582 -9.43 18.67 21.22
N LEU A 583 -9.81 19.90 20.85
CA LEU A 583 -11.10 20.20 20.22
C LEU A 583 -11.13 19.73 18.76
N GLU A 584 -10.08 19.99 18.00
CA GLU A 584 -9.93 19.43 16.64
C GLU A 584 -10.05 17.91 16.67
N GLU A 585 -9.30 17.24 17.55
CA GLU A 585 -9.36 15.78 17.64
C GLU A 585 -10.74 15.28 18.08
N ALA A 586 -11.43 15.97 18.99
CA ALA A 586 -12.82 15.66 19.32
C ALA A 586 -13.74 15.74 18.10
N LEU A 587 -13.54 16.73 17.22
CA LEU A 587 -14.26 16.86 15.95
C LEU A 587 -13.87 15.77 14.94
N ARG A 588 -12.58 15.35 14.89
CA ARG A 588 -12.15 14.20 14.07
C ARG A 588 -12.85 12.91 14.51
N ARG A 589 -12.87 12.57 15.81
CA ARG A 589 -13.64 11.38 16.26
C ARG A 589 -15.16 11.52 16.07
N ALA A 590 -15.70 12.74 16.10
CA ALA A 590 -17.11 12.97 15.73
C ALA A 590 -17.38 12.71 14.24
N LYS A 591 -16.45 13.06 13.32
CA LYS A 591 -16.50 12.64 11.91
C LYS A 591 -16.47 11.10 11.82
N ARG A 592 -15.50 10.43 12.49
CA ARG A 592 -15.35 8.96 12.50
C ARG A 592 -16.65 8.27 12.97
N ALA A 593 -17.24 8.73 14.07
CA ALA A 593 -18.50 8.21 14.61
C ALA A 593 -19.75 8.49 13.74
N ALA A 594 -19.70 9.46 12.82
CA ALA A 594 -20.83 9.83 11.97
C ALA A 594 -20.99 8.94 10.72
N GLY A 595 -20.11 7.95 10.50
CA GLY A 595 -20.22 6.98 9.40
C GLY A 595 -20.14 7.59 8.00
N ARG A 596 -19.57 8.81 7.87
CA ARG A 596 -19.31 9.48 6.59
C ARG A 596 -17.86 9.33 6.16
N GLU A 597 -17.31 8.15 6.39
CA GLU A 597 -16.05 7.74 5.78
C GLU A 597 -16.31 7.55 4.27
N PRO A 598 -15.52 8.18 3.38
CA PRO A 598 -15.45 7.80 1.97
C PRO A 598 -15.05 6.33 1.79
N GLN A 599 -15.00 5.86 0.54
CA GLN A 599 -14.53 4.53 0.18
C GLN A 599 -13.38 4.63 -0.82
N GLY A 600 -12.48 3.65 -0.83
CA GLY A 600 -11.29 3.61 -1.70
C GLY A 600 -10.01 3.16 -0.97
N VAL A 601 -8.98 2.90 -1.76
CA VAL A 601 -7.59 2.64 -1.35
C VAL A 601 -6.80 3.95 -1.54
N LEU A 602 -5.80 4.21 -0.70
CA LEU A 602 -4.83 5.29 -0.90
C LEU A 602 -3.46 4.72 -1.30
N LYS A 603 -2.98 5.06 -2.48
CA LYS A 603 -1.64 4.69 -2.97
C LYS A 603 -0.64 5.81 -2.67
N VAL A 604 0.34 5.52 -1.83
CA VAL A 604 1.39 6.47 -1.45
C VAL A 604 2.73 6.04 -2.02
N CYS A 605 3.26 6.86 -2.92
CA CYS A 605 4.66 6.80 -3.35
C CYS A 605 5.54 7.55 -2.34
N PHE A 606 6.71 7.00 -2.04
CA PHE A 606 7.76 7.67 -1.26
C PHE A 606 9.05 7.78 -2.09
N ALA A 607 9.81 8.86 -1.90
CA ALA A 607 11.15 8.99 -2.46
C ALA A 607 12.08 7.88 -1.92
N ASN A 608 12.81 7.18 -2.80
CA ASN A 608 13.78 6.13 -2.44
C ASN A 608 14.87 6.60 -1.44
N SER A 609 15.18 7.90 -1.44
CA SER A 609 16.09 8.53 -0.46
C SER A 609 15.49 8.76 0.93
N LEU A 610 14.23 8.40 1.19
CA LEU A 610 13.63 8.49 2.53
C LEU A 610 14.01 7.28 3.38
N ARG A 611 14.31 7.55 4.65
CA ARG A 611 14.57 6.48 5.62
C ARG A 611 13.28 5.79 6.03
N GLU A 612 13.37 4.49 6.26
CA GLU A 612 12.22 3.66 6.65
C GLU A 612 11.55 4.13 7.94
N GLU A 613 12.27 4.72 8.91
CA GLU A 613 11.62 5.22 10.14
C GLU A 613 10.69 6.41 9.88
N VAL A 614 11.03 7.27 8.91
CA VAL A 614 10.17 8.39 8.48
C VAL A 614 8.96 7.82 7.73
N THR A 615 9.21 6.98 6.72
CA THR A 615 8.15 6.35 5.92
C THR A 615 7.15 5.57 6.79
N ALA A 616 7.64 4.77 7.73
CA ALA A 616 6.80 4.00 8.66
C ALA A 616 6.02 4.90 9.62
N ALA A 617 6.61 6.00 10.12
CA ALA A 617 5.89 6.96 10.96
C ALA A 617 4.73 7.62 10.20
N LEU A 618 4.95 8.07 8.95
CA LEU A 618 3.93 8.69 8.11
C LEU A 618 2.78 7.71 7.78
N VAL A 619 3.09 6.46 7.46
CA VAL A 619 2.08 5.41 7.24
C VAL A 619 1.31 5.09 8.52
N HIS A 620 1.99 4.90 9.65
CA HIS A 620 1.36 4.57 10.93
C HIS A 620 0.45 5.70 11.45
N GLY A 621 0.88 6.95 11.34
CA GLY A 621 0.05 8.11 11.70
C GLY A 621 -1.23 8.23 10.87
N PHE A 622 -1.23 7.75 9.61
CA PHE A 622 -2.44 7.65 8.81
C PHE A 622 -3.31 6.45 9.21
N THR A 623 -2.72 5.25 9.36
CA THR A 623 -3.50 4.02 9.65
C THR A 623 -4.04 3.95 11.07
N GLU A 624 -3.44 4.64 12.05
CA GLU A 624 -4.03 4.81 13.39
C GLU A 624 -5.33 5.64 13.34
N VAL A 625 -5.37 6.69 12.52
CA VAL A 625 -6.54 7.58 12.38
C VAL A 625 -7.60 6.99 11.44
N TYR A 626 -7.17 6.26 10.40
CA TYR A 626 -8.01 5.67 9.36
C TYR A 626 -7.79 4.16 9.18
N PRO A 627 -8.00 3.31 10.21
CA PRO A 627 -7.73 1.86 10.17
C PRO A 627 -8.66 1.05 9.24
N ARG A 628 -9.48 1.73 8.43
CA ARG A 628 -10.40 1.16 7.44
C ARG A 628 -10.07 1.59 6.01
N VAL A 629 -9.12 2.50 5.83
CA VAL A 629 -8.66 2.98 4.51
C VAL A 629 -7.39 2.21 4.19
N PRO A 630 -7.40 1.29 3.22
CA PRO A 630 -6.20 0.56 2.86
C PRO A 630 -5.16 1.52 2.27
N LEU A 631 -3.92 1.46 2.77
CA LEU A 631 -2.80 2.23 2.25
C LEU A 631 -1.81 1.28 1.55
N VAL A 632 -1.53 1.53 0.27
CA VAL A 632 -0.50 0.79 -0.49
C VAL A 632 0.76 1.65 -0.60
N ARG A 633 1.93 1.05 -0.32
CA ARG A 633 3.23 1.73 -0.42
C ARG A 633 3.95 1.35 -1.72
N TYR A 634 4.37 2.37 -2.46
CA TYR A 634 5.33 2.29 -3.55
C TYR A 634 6.54 3.19 -3.23
N ALA A 635 7.66 3.02 -3.95
CA ALA A 635 8.74 4.01 -3.91
C ALA A 635 9.37 4.20 -5.29
N TYR A 636 9.73 5.45 -5.59
CA TYR A 636 10.33 5.87 -6.85
C TYR A 636 11.44 6.91 -6.61
N PRO A 637 12.33 7.17 -7.59
CA PRO A 637 13.32 8.25 -7.53
C PRO A 637 12.72 9.64 -7.31
N SER A 638 13.32 10.42 -6.41
CA SER A 638 12.87 11.76 -5.98
C SER A 638 12.68 12.79 -7.10
N VAL A 639 13.14 12.52 -8.33
CA VAL A 639 13.03 13.43 -9.48
C VAL A 639 12.49 12.74 -10.75
N GLN A 640 11.84 11.58 -10.65
CA GLN A 640 11.02 11.01 -11.75
C GLN A 640 9.56 11.49 -11.70
N HIS A 641 9.28 12.62 -11.03
CA HIS A 641 7.95 13.24 -10.87
C HIS A 641 7.13 13.36 -12.17
N ARG A 642 7.79 13.52 -13.32
CA ARG A 642 7.12 13.62 -14.62
C ARG A 642 6.50 12.30 -15.06
N GLN A 643 7.26 11.20 -14.98
CA GLN A 643 6.74 9.84 -15.26
C GLN A 643 5.66 9.44 -14.26
N TRP A 644 5.72 9.92 -13.01
CA TRP A 644 4.68 9.73 -12.02
C TRP A 644 3.37 10.44 -12.41
N CYS A 645 3.43 11.74 -12.77
CA CYS A 645 2.26 12.51 -13.20
C CYS A 645 1.65 12.00 -14.51
N ASP A 646 2.48 11.58 -15.47
CA ASP A 646 2.03 11.17 -16.81
C ASP A 646 1.43 9.74 -16.85
N GLN A 647 1.44 8.97 -15.74
CA GLN A 647 0.96 7.58 -15.69
C GLN A 647 -0.24 7.31 -14.78
N GLU A 648 -0.69 8.27 -13.96
CA GLU A 648 -1.84 8.17 -13.03
C GLU A 648 -1.86 6.87 -12.16
N ARG A 649 -0.69 6.31 -11.80
CA ARG A 649 -0.61 5.03 -11.07
C ARG A 649 -0.94 5.14 -9.58
N ASP A 650 -0.52 6.22 -8.93
CA ASP A 650 -0.66 6.44 -7.48
C ASP A 650 -1.43 7.74 -7.16
N ASP A 651 -1.90 7.88 -5.92
CA ASP A 651 -2.68 9.04 -5.47
C ASP A 651 -1.80 10.21 -5.01
N VAL A 652 -0.70 9.93 -4.31
CA VAL A 652 0.17 10.95 -3.68
C VAL A 652 1.63 10.49 -3.60
N PHE A 653 2.57 11.41 -3.79
CA PHE A 653 4.01 11.17 -3.73
C PHE A 653 4.64 12.07 -2.65
N VAL A 654 5.30 11.46 -1.66
CA VAL A 654 6.11 12.15 -0.64
C VAL A 654 7.56 12.25 -1.12
N SER A 655 8.05 13.47 -1.39
CA SER A 655 9.37 13.71 -2.00
C SER A 655 10.10 14.95 -1.48
N TRP A 656 11.41 15.01 -1.77
CA TRP A 656 12.30 16.10 -1.41
C TRP A 656 12.29 17.22 -2.45
N PHE A 657 12.07 18.45 -1.99
CA PHE A 657 12.17 19.68 -2.76
C PHE A 657 13.45 20.43 -2.34
N PRO A 658 14.26 20.95 -3.28
CA PRO A 658 15.50 21.67 -2.96
C PRO A 658 15.27 23.06 -2.35
N ASP A 659 14.14 23.69 -2.63
CA ASP A 659 13.71 25.00 -2.13
C ASP A 659 12.33 24.89 -1.46
N GLU A 660 11.83 25.98 -0.86
CA GLU A 660 10.44 26.08 -0.40
C GLU A 660 9.49 25.63 -1.53
N PRO A 661 8.61 24.62 -1.34
CA PRO A 661 7.86 24.02 -2.44
C PRO A 661 6.98 25.02 -3.21
N ASP A 662 6.34 25.97 -2.50
CA ASP A 662 5.56 27.08 -3.07
C ASP A 662 6.35 27.96 -4.06
N SER A 663 7.69 27.94 -4.00
CA SER A 663 8.53 28.69 -4.91
C SER A 663 8.70 28.01 -6.27
N LEU A 664 8.53 26.68 -6.35
CA LEU A 664 8.85 25.87 -7.53
C LEU A 664 7.65 25.78 -8.49
N ASP A 665 7.88 26.10 -9.77
CA ASP A 665 6.83 26.09 -10.79
C ASP A 665 6.61 24.66 -11.32
N LEU A 666 5.58 24.01 -10.79
CA LEU A 666 5.19 22.62 -11.09
C LEU A 666 3.75 22.58 -11.65
N PRO A 667 3.55 22.84 -12.95
CA PRO A 667 2.22 22.94 -13.53
C PRO A 667 1.45 21.61 -13.44
N ARG A 668 0.17 21.69 -13.04
CA ARG A 668 -0.76 20.56 -12.78
C ARG A 668 -0.46 19.72 -11.53
N VAL A 669 0.54 20.10 -10.74
CA VAL A 669 0.81 19.52 -9.41
C VAL A 669 0.28 20.45 -8.33
N GLU A 670 -0.32 19.89 -7.29
CA GLU A 670 -0.60 20.59 -6.03
C GLU A 670 0.32 19.99 -4.96
N VAL A 671 0.94 20.84 -4.14
CA VAL A 671 1.84 20.42 -3.05
C VAL A 671 1.13 20.63 -1.72
N GLY A 672 1.19 19.62 -0.86
CA GLY A 672 0.66 19.64 0.49
C GLY A 672 1.59 20.33 1.49
N PRO A 673 1.18 20.37 2.78
CA PRO A 673 1.98 21.01 3.81
C PRO A 673 3.34 20.33 4.01
N VAL A 674 4.34 21.12 4.38
CA VAL A 674 5.71 20.65 4.66
C VAL A 674 5.70 19.66 5.83
N ILE A 675 6.30 18.50 5.61
CA ILE A 675 6.43 17.39 6.57
C ILE A 675 7.63 17.61 7.48
N MET A 676 8.80 17.88 6.91
CA MET A 676 10.03 18.22 7.64
C MET A 676 11.01 18.99 6.76
N ARG A 677 12.11 19.46 7.35
CA ARG A 677 13.24 20.07 6.65
C ARG A 677 14.50 19.33 7.04
N GLU A 678 15.38 19.09 6.07
CA GLU A 678 16.58 18.28 6.22
C GLU A 678 17.79 19.08 5.71
N PRO A 679 18.84 19.30 6.52
CA PRO A 679 20.04 19.98 6.06
C PRO A 679 20.68 19.29 4.84
N ARG A 680 21.40 20.07 4.02
CA ARG A 680 22.16 19.52 2.89
C ARG A 680 23.51 18.97 3.38
N SER A 681 24.00 17.94 2.72
CA SER A 681 25.38 17.44 2.78
C SER A 681 25.96 17.31 1.38
N VAL A 682 27.28 17.30 1.29
CA VAL A 682 28.03 16.78 0.15
C VAL A 682 28.38 15.33 0.45
N MET A 683 27.93 14.40 -0.41
CA MET A 683 28.38 13.02 -0.44
C MET A 683 29.63 12.91 -1.30
N VAL A 684 30.69 12.34 -0.76
CA VAL A 684 31.99 12.15 -1.42
C VAL A 684 32.57 10.77 -1.09
N GLY A 685 33.47 10.24 -1.91
CA GLY A 685 34.29 9.08 -1.54
C GLY A 685 35.34 9.44 -0.48
N VAL A 686 35.78 8.46 0.33
CA VAL A 686 36.78 8.67 1.40
C VAL A 686 38.11 9.28 0.94
N ASP A 687 38.52 9.05 -0.30
CA ASP A 687 39.76 9.59 -0.89
C ASP A 687 39.57 10.98 -1.56
N HIS A 688 38.37 11.56 -1.51
CA HIS A 688 38.10 12.88 -2.09
C HIS A 688 38.56 14.01 -1.14
N PRO A 689 39.14 15.14 -1.61
CA PRO A 689 39.70 16.17 -0.73
C PRO A 689 38.74 16.71 0.34
N LEU A 690 37.46 16.91 -0.02
CA LEU A 690 36.44 17.39 0.93
C LEU A 690 36.13 16.41 2.07
N ALA A 691 36.49 15.11 1.95
CA ALA A 691 36.20 14.10 2.96
C ALA A 691 36.88 14.35 4.32
N GLY A 692 37.92 15.19 4.34
CA GLY A 692 38.60 15.64 5.56
C GLY A 692 38.06 16.96 6.16
N HIS A 693 36.97 17.52 5.63
CA HIS A 693 36.39 18.78 6.11
C HIS A 693 35.28 18.50 7.15
N ASP A 694 35.18 19.32 8.21
CA ASP A 694 34.07 19.26 9.19
C ASP A 694 32.76 19.83 8.62
N VAL A 695 32.88 20.76 7.67
CA VAL A 695 31.80 21.45 6.93
C VAL A 695 32.37 21.88 5.57
N VAL A 696 31.52 21.88 4.54
CA VAL A 696 31.82 22.46 3.23
C VAL A 696 30.88 23.64 2.98
N ASP A 697 31.39 24.74 2.46
CA ASP A 697 30.56 25.80 1.90
C ASP A 697 30.33 25.58 0.39
N ILE A 698 29.14 25.94 -0.10
CA ILE A 698 28.79 25.88 -1.52
C ILE A 698 29.80 26.61 -2.42
N GLU A 699 30.51 27.64 -1.91
CA GLU A 699 31.60 28.30 -2.64
C GLU A 699 32.75 27.35 -3.02
N GLU A 700 33.04 26.32 -2.22
CA GLU A 700 34.10 25.34 -2.49
C GLU A 700 33.73 24.38 -3.62
N LEU A 701 32.44 24.13 -3.84
CA LEU A 701 31.97 23.24 -4.92
C LEU A 701 32.24 23.76 -6.34
N ALA A 702 32.68 25.02 -6.50
CA ALA A 702 33.22 25.51 -7.77
C ALA A 702 34.60 24.91 -8.14
N ASP A 703 35.36 24.43 -7.16
CA ASP A 703 36.68 23.83 -7.37
C ASP A 703 36.59 22.32 -7.66
N HIS A 704 35.43 21.70 -7.47
CA HIS A 704 35.17 20.27 -7.69
C HIS A 704 34.22 20.02 -8.88
N ASP A 705 34.24 18.78 -9.37
CA ASP A 705 33.22 18.29 -10.31
C ASP A 705 32.02 17.79 -9.49
N VAL A 706 30.82 18.25 -9.82
CA VAL A 706 29.61 18.05 -9.01
C VAL A 706 28.52 17.32 -9.78
N LEU A 707 28.06 16.19 -9.24
CA LEU A 707 27.08 15.31 -9.86
C LEU A 707 25.73 16.01 -10.01
N TYR A 708 25.28 16.12 -11.26
CA TYR A 708 24.04 16.78 -11.66
C TYR A 708 23.02 15.74 -12.15
N PRO A 709 21.92 15.51 -11.40
CA PRO A 709 20.88 14.56 -11.80
C PRO A 709 20.05 15.11 -12.97
N PRO A 710 19.48 14.25 -13.84
CA PRO A 710 18.63 14.68 -14.95
C PRO A 710 17.39 15.47 -14.46
N PRO A 711 17.03 16.61 -15.12
CA PRO A 711 16.03 17.54 -14.61
C PRO A 711 14.56 17.17 -14.90
N VAL A 712 13.68 17.25 -13.89
CA VAL A 712 12.21 17.36 -14.08
C VAL A 712 11.87 18.66 -14.83
N THR A 713 12.39 19.76 -14.31
CA THR A 713 12.46 21.07 -14.93
C THR A 713 13.86 21.63 -14.68
N GLN A 714 14.36 22.48 -15.59
CA GLN A 714 15.68 23.09 -15.42
C GLN A 714 15.80 23.84 -14.09
N ARG A 715 14.73 24.55 -13.69
CA ARG A 715 14.64 25.28 -12.42
C ARG A 715 14.73 24.38 -11.17
N PHE A 716 14.15 23.18 -11.20
CA PHE A 716 14.25 22.24 -10.08
C PHE A 716 15.69 21.73 -9.91
N ALA A 717 16.37 21.37 -11.02
CA ALA A 717 17.74 20.89 -10.96
C ALA A 717 18.76 22.02 -10.67
N ASP A 718 18.51 23.25 -11.12
CA ASP A 718 19.28 24.44 -10.73
C ASP A 718 19.11 24.77 -9.22
N ALA A 719 17.97 24.46 -8.61
CA ALA A 719 17.80 24.58 -7.15
C ALA A 719 18.51 23.44 -6.37
N TRP A 720 18.60 22.25 -6.95
CA TRP A 720 19.30 21.10 -6.37
C TRP A 720 20.83 21.27 -6.42
N THR A 721 21.37 21.55 -7.61
CA THR A 721 22.80 21.78 -7.85
C THR A 721 22.94 23.02 -8.75
N PRO A 722 23.12 24.22 -8.19
CA PRO A 722 23.08 25.45 -8.97
C PRO A 722 24.23 25.59 -9.97
N PRO A 723 24.05 26.34 -11.07
CA PRO A 723 25.11 26.57 -12.07
C PRO A 723 26.23 27.48 -11.55
N VAL A 724 25.92 28.32 -10.55
CA VAL A 724 26.86 29.24 -9.91
C VAL A 724 26.67 29.26 -8.40
N THR A 725 27.74 29.57 -7.67
CA THR A 725 27.74 29.81 -6.23
C THR A 725 27.11 31.18 -5.91
N PRO A 726 26.73 31.46 -4.64
CA PRO A 726 26.24 32.78 -4.22
C PRO A 726 27.15 33.97 -4.56
N ALA A 727 28.49 33.79 -4.57
CA ALA A 727 29.47 34.80 -5.00
C ALA A 727 29.72 34.82 -6.52
N GLY A 728 29.04 33.96 -7.29
CA GLY A 728 29.08 33.93 -8.75
C GLY A 728 30.18 33.07 -9.37
N ARG A 729 30.84 32.18 -8.60
CA ARG A 729 31.77 31.18 -9.16
C ARG A 729 30.97 30.13 -9.94
N ALA A 730 31.45 29.68 -11.09
CA ALA A 730 30.77 28.61 -11.83
C ALA A 730 31.03 27.23 -11.20
N ILE A 731 29.98 26.44 -11.00
CA ILE A 731 30.08 25.06 -10.49
C ILE A 731 30.24 24.10 -11.68
N ARG A 732 31.21 23.17 -11.62
CA ARG A 732 31.47 22.22 -12.71
C ARG A 732 30.51 21.04 -12.64
N ARG A 733 29.28 21.28 -13.08
CA ARG A 733 28.19 20.31 -13.08
C ARG A 733 28.44 19.20 -14.10
N VAL A 734 28.60 17.96 -13.63
CA VAL A 734 28.81 16.77 -14.45
C VAL A 734 27.59 15.87 -14.45
N GLN A 735 27.03 15.64 -15.62
CA GLN A 735 25.97 14.65 -15.81
C GLN A 735 26.62 13.31 -16.15
N ARG A 736 26.61 12.40 -15.16
CA ARG A 736 27.02 10.99 -15.27
C ARG A 736 25.87 10.03 -15.00
N MET A 737 24.90 10.48 -14.21
CA MET A 737 23.68 9.75 -13.89
C MET A 737 22.82 9.58 -15.14
N THR A 738 22.43 8.34 -15.42
CA THR A 738 21.50 7.94 -16.48
C THR A 738 20.07 8.19 -16.01
N ASP A 739 19.75 7.70 -14.81
CA ASP A 739 18.50 7.95 -14.10
C ASP A 739 18.81 8.63 -12.77
N SER A 740 17.86 8.72 -11.81
CA SER A 740 18.07 9.48 -10.56
C SER A 740 18.03 8.62 -9.30
N TYR A 741 18.58 7.41 -9.40
CA TYR A 741 18.71 6.48 -8.28
C TYR A 741 19.90 6.89 -7.39
N MET A 742 19.71 6.85 -6.07
CA MET A 742 20.78 7.19 -5.12
C MET A 742 21.90 6.16 -5.15
N GLU A 743 21.57 4.91 -5.50
CA GLU A 743 22.44 3.78 -5.74
C GLU A 743 23.43 4.05 -6.88
N GLU A 744 22.97 4.72 -7.96
CA GLU A 744 23.80 5.16 -9.08
C GLU A 744 24.70 6.33 -8.64
N ALA A 745 24.15 7.33 -7.93
CA ALA A 745 24.91 8.46 -7.39
C ALA A 745 26.04 8.01 -6.45
N VAL A 746 25.73 7.11 -5.51
CA VAL A 746 26.69 6.45 -4.60
C VAL A 746 27.81 5.78 -5.38
N THR A 747 27.47 5.05 -6.45
CA THR A 747 28.46 4.33 -7.25
C THR A 747 29.38 5.30 -8.01
N ILE A 748 28.83 6.34 -8.64
CA ILE A 748 29.60 7.36 -9.37
C ILE A 748 30.53 8.14 -8.42
N VAL A 749 30.02 8.58 -7.27
CA VAL A 749 30.76 9.36 -6.27
C VAL A 749 32.02 8.63 -5.78
N VAL A 750 31.91 7.31 -5.54
CA VAL A 750 33.06 6.48 -5.10
C VAL A 750 34.07 6.25 -6.23
N HIS A 751 33.64 5.99 -7.46
CA HIS A 751 34.55 5.55 -8.54
C HIS A 751 35.13 6.69 -9.40
N GLU A 752 34.45 7.83 -9.53
CA GLU A 752 34.90 8.96 -10.36
C GLU A 752 35.46 10.14 -9.53
N HIS A 753 35.50 10.04 -8.19
CA HIS A 753 35.87 11.13 -7.28
C HIS A 753 35.04 12.42 -7.49
N ILE A 754 33.76 12.27 -7.80
CA ILE A 754 32.80 13.37 -8.01
C ILE A 754 32.07 13.67 -6.69
N ALA A 755 31.75 14.94 -6.43
CA ALA A 755 30.94 15.37 -5.28
C ALA A 755 29.44 15.38 -5.60
N HIS A 756 28.55 15.00 -4.66
CA HIS A 756 27.09 15.04 -4.89
C HIS A 756 26.33 15.73 -3.75
N VAL A 757 25.48 16.70 -4.07
CA VAL A 757 24.64 17.41 -3.09
C VAL A 757 23.40 16.58 -2.75
N THR A 758 23.23 16.24 -1.47
CA THR A 758 22.15 15.37 -0.97
C THR A 758 21.76 15.72 0.47
N ILE A 759 20.94 14.90 1.13
CA ILE A 759 20.48 15.09 2.53
C ILE A 759 21.51 14.63 3.58
N THR A 760 21.47 15.20 4.79
CA THR A 760 22.32 14.76 5.92
C THR A 760 22.05 13.32 6.39
N ARG A 761 20.80 12.86 6.39
CA ARG A 761 20.39 11.55 6.96
C ARG A 761 19.97 10.55 5.88
N LEU A 762 20.91 10.08 5.06
CA LEU A 762 20.64 9.01 4.08
C LEU A 762 20.14 7.69 4.74
N PRO A 763 19.34 6.87 4.01
CA PRO A 763 19.02 5.50 4.36
C PRO A 763 20.26 4.65 4.70
N PRO A 764 20.25 3.85 5.79
CA PRO A 764 21.41 3.01 6.17
C PRO A 764 21.88 2.04 5.08
N ALA A 765 20.99 1.58 4.20
CA ALA A 765 21.33 0.71 3.07
C ALA A 765 22.18 1.39 1.97
N LEU A 766 22.22 2.73 1.94
CA LEU A 766 23.04 3.52 1.01
C LEU A 766 24.37 3.96 1.64
N LEU A 767 24.55 3.81 2.95
CA LEU A 767 25.79 4.16 3.66
C LEU A 767 26.82 3.04 3.50
N ARG A 768 27.88 3.32 2.72
CA ARG A 768 29.01 2.42 2.51
C ARG A 768 30.23 2.87 3.34
N PRO A 769 31.17 1.97 3.69
CA PRO A 769 32.41 2.33 4.40
C PRO A 769 33.38 3.23 3.61
N ASP A 770 33.19 3.36 2.29
CA ASP A 770 33.99 4.17 1.37
C ASP A 770 33.36 5.53 1.02
N LEU A 771 32.29 5.91 1.73
CA LEU A 771 31.62 7.21 1.62
C LEU A 771 31.80 8.09 2.86
N VAL A 772 31.82 9.41 2.64
CA VAL A 772 31.69 10.44 3.68
C VAL A 772 30.57 11.40 3.29
N LEU A 773 29.71 11.74 4.27
CA LEU A 773 28.71 12.80 4.17
C LEU A 773 29.21 14.01 4.97
N VAL A 774 29.61 15.07 4.28
CA VAL A 774 30.08 16.31 4.92
C VAL A 774 28.96 17.35 4.90
N PRO A 775 28.60 18.00 6.02
CA PRO A 775 27.52 19.00 6.03
C PRO A 775 27.81 20.18 5.10
N LEU A 776 26.79 20.62 4.34
CA LEU A 776 26.91 21.68 3.34
C LEU A 776 26.25 22.99 3.83
N THR A 777 26.97 24.10 3.71
CA THR A 777 26.48 25.45 4.01
C THR A 777 26.28 26.31 2.75
N GLY A 778 25.61 27.46 2.92
CA GLY A 778 25.35 28.42 1.84
C GLY A 778 24.15 28.11 0.93
N LEU A 779 23.46 26.98 1.13
CA LEU A 779 22.19 26.63 0.47
C LEU A 779 21.06 26.39 1.51
N PRO A 780 19.77 26.60 1.13
CA PRO A 780 18.64 26.25 1.98
C PRO A 780 18.53 24.73 2.19
N PRO A 781 17.90 24.26 3.29
CA PRO A 781 17.69 22.83 3.52
C PRO A 781 16.76 22.23 2.45
N PHE A 782 16.82 20.91 2.28
CA PHE A 782 15.78 20.17 1.57
C PHE A 782 14.47 20.17 2.36
N TRP A 783 13.35 20.19 1.65
CA TRP A 783 12.00 20.22 2.22
C TRP A 783 11.28 18.93 1.85
N LEU A 784 10.77 18.19 2.83
CA LEU A 784 9.92 17.04 2.56
C LEU A 784 8.46 17.49 2.48
N ALA A 785 7.75 17.16 1.41
CA ALA A 785 6.32 17.41 1.29
C ALA A 785 5.62 16.32 0.45
N SER A 786 4.31 16.18 0.66
CA SER A 786 3.43 15.41 -0.23
C SER A 786 3.06 16.23 -1.47
N LEU A 787 2.93 15.60 -2.63
CA LEU A 787 2.42 16.22 -3.86
C LEU A 787 1.47 15.28 -4.61
N TRP A 788 0.56 15.84 -5.40
CA TRP A 788 -0.41 15.08 -6.19
C TRP A 788 -0.81 15.80 -7.48
N SER A 789 -1.34 15.06 -8.45
CA SER A 789 -1.96 15.66 -9.64
C SER A 789 -3.26 16.35 -9.27
N VAL A 790 -3.51 17.53 -9.85
CA VAL A 790 -4.83 18.21 -9.74
C VAL A 790 -5.97 17.41 -10.39
N SER A 791 -5.70 16.41 -11.23
CA SER A 791 -6.72 15.47 -11.75
C SER A 791 -7.10 14.39 -10.74
N ALA A 792 -6.15 13.94 -9.92
CA ALA A 792 -6.32 12.82 -8.99
C ALA A 792 -6.91 13.23 -7.63
N GLN A 793 -7.09 14.53 -7.38
CA GLN A 793 -7.41 15.04 -6.04
C GLN A 793 -8.67 14.42 -5.44
N ASN A 794 -8.47 13.69 -4.34
CA ASN A 794 -9.49 13.15 -3.47
C ASN A 794 -9.24 13.58 -2.01
N ILE A 795 -10.17 13.20 -1.13
CA ILE A 795 -10.14 13.56 0.30
C ILE A 795 -9.07 12.80 1.09
N TRP A 796 -8.72 11.56 0.69
CA TRP A 796 -7.67 10.78 1.36
C TRP A 796 -6.29 11.38 1.14
N ILE A 797 -5.99 11.87 -0.07
CA ILE A 797 -4.77 12.61 -0.38
C ILE A 797 -4.60 13.81 0.58
N ARG A 798 -5.66 14.57 0.81
CA ARG A 798 -5.64 15.74 1.70
C ARG A 798 -5.48 15.36 3.18
N GLU A 799 -6.32 14.46 3.69
CA GLU A 799 -6.23 14.03 5.10
C GLU A 799 -4.90 13.28 5.37
N PHE A 800 -4.32 12.58 4.38
CA PHE A 800 -2.94 12.05 4.44
C PHE A 800 -1.88 13.14 4.48
N ALA A 801 -1.93 14.14 3.58
CA ALA A 801 -0.96 15.23 3.57
C ALA A 801 -1.01 16.07 4.88
N GLU A 802 -2.21 16.28 5.43
CA GLU A 802 -2.38 16.92 6.74
C GLU A 802 -1.80 16.08 7.89
N LEU A 803 -2.10 14.77 7.95
CA LEU A 803 -1.53 13.89 8.99
C LEU A 803 -0.03 13.69 8.86
N ALA A 804 0.48 13.55 7.63
CA ALA A 804 1.91 13.44 7.35
C ALA A 804 2.66 14.67 7.90
N ALA A 805 2.13 15.87 7.67
CA ALA A 805 2.73 17.10 8.20
C ALA A 805 2.68 17.20 9.72
N HIS A 806 1.59 16.76 10.36
CA HIS A 806 1.53 16.70 11.84
C HIS A 806 2.52 15.68 12.42
N THR A 807 2.71 14.53 11.77
CA THR A 807 3.62 13.48 12.22
C THR A 807 5.09 13.89 12.04
N GLY A 808 5.46 14.48 10.90
CA GLY A 808 6.84 14.90 10.62
C GLY A 808 7.39 15.93 11.62
N LEU A 809 6.55 16.84 12.09
CA LEU A 809 6.88 17.81 13.15
C LEU A 809 7.18 17.20 14.53
N HIS A 810 6.94 15.91 14.72
CA HIS A 810 7.23 15.17 15.96
C HIS A 810 8.36 14.13 15.81
N ALA A 811 8.92 13.95 14.61
CA ALA A 811 9.98 12.99 14.30
C ALA A 811 11.30 13.61 13.79
N GLY A 812 11.37 14.95 13.72
CA GLY A 812 12.47 15.73 13.13
C GLY A 812 13.76 15.77 13.95
#